data_AF-A0A0C1QWT3-F1
#
_entry.id   AF-A0A0C1QWT3-F1
#
_cell.length_a   1.000
_cell.length_b   1.000
_cell.length_c   1.000
_cell.angle_alpha   90.00
_cell.angle_beta   90.00
_cell.angle_gamma   90.00
#
_symmetry.space_group_name_H-M   'P 1'
#
loop_
_entity.id
_entity.type
_entity.pdbx_description
1 polymer ?
#
loop_
_entity_poly.entity_id
_entity_poly.type
_entity_poly.pdbx_seq_one_letter_code
_entity_poly.pdbx_strand_id
1 'polypeptide(L)'
;MMKNPSNYERLQQNQEEIGQKIAAYINTPLKDIPKPKEIEFDLQSPNYSKLIEQLEENRDAGEGIKWTRNTLEDGSKVLIRDARNVNPAAPPPLDSPESYKIQFLNAARAAEEILNLELGKATSHEIQDIKDKVRITVKNFLDNNLGKDDIKKENTTLVGILKAAGIENAGKKISVAKDFGNLSDQHYHVTTITKQKDSQGKDSLVVESDAMLLGLTENQKLQYLAIKHAKRGENIELTIKGEQVNMDWYNNLAPHLKDLVHKHAGEIAEGNFVLPTQLRGELIGVRNAHSKTTYITPPLDELQTSTEPLVMKSRTLHAGTASFHGKQVSKEERQEIATENLRQLQSFVPQGRTTTINVLNSPANPTGIDSAIHEQVGKGQEKLKGNRATTPFNIWRLVSRNDNTGFEKILSDVGIISNSIGLLDIAKFLTTGKNEQAAREQLVRQKVEGYEPEALEALEHAINAKHLTTTSHLFRDPNNSNLALSTEMNAVAFSLLHGALNKPADLNKIPLSEVVVQCASGKDRTGLELTDQSFKATNEALQLKGKQGQQIENLKTQVKGGHTQFMASANGGTRGAHGIKKDTLAAFPQDPYKDNIEGLQQNTASHNKFKYEDREKQPLVTKIINKILDAVTKPFKTNKDEEITSPATEKPSIAKFSDISLKKFEEEKSKMKEDIKPQTHGEHPRPKWAEGVIERREQKSTVQSQPQRG
;
A
#
# COMPACT_ATOMS: atom_id res chain seq x y z
N MET A 1 -21.79 14.98 -19.23
CA MET A 1 -21.15 14.21 -18.14
C MET A 1 -19.68 14.06 -18.50
N MET A 2 -18.75 14.60 -17.69
CA MET A 2 -17.33 14.29 -17.86
C MET A 2 -17.14 12.80 -17.56
N LYS A 3 -16.39 12.10 -18.42
CA LYS A 3 -16.06 10.69 -18.21
C LYS A 3 -15.15 10.61 -16.98
N ASN A 4 -15.44 9.71 -16.04
CA ASN A 4 -14.53 9.47 -14.91
C ASN A 4 -13.14 9.08 -15.45
N PRO A 5 -12.06 9.64 -14.89
CA PRO A 5 -10.70 9.29 -15.33
C PRO A 5 -10.46 7.80 -15.12
N SER A 6 -9.67 7.21 -16.02
CA SER A 6 -9.11 5.86 -15.83
C SER A 6 -8.18 5.82 -14.61
N ASN A 7 -7.89 4.62 -14.12
CA ASN A 7 -6.99 4.43 -12.99
C ASN A 7 -5.58 5.04 -13.24
N TYR A 8 -5.07 4.93 -14.47
CA TYR A 8 -3.82 5.58 -14.87
C TYR A 8 -3.91 7.12 -14.87
N GLU A 9 -4.96 7.69 -15.46
CA GLU A 9 -5.15 9.16 -15.49
C GLU A 9 -5.28 9.73 -14.08
N ARG A 10 -6.06 9.08 -13.21
CA ARG A 10 -6.18 9.45 -11.79
C ARG A 10 -4.83 9.40 -11.07
N LEU A 11 -4.04 8.34 -11.30
CA LEU A 11 -2.70 8.22 -10.70
C LEU A 11 -1.79 9.38 -11.14
N GLN A 12 -1.78 9.71 -12.45
CA GLN A 12 -0.95 10.80 -12.97
C GLN A 12 -1.36 12.16 -12.38
N GLN A 13 -2.67 12.46 -12.37
CA GLN A 13 -3.21 13.67 -11.76
C GLN A 13 -2.81 13.79 -10.28
N ASN A 14 -3.01 12.71 -9.51
CA ASN A 14 -2.64 12.72 -8.09
C ASN A 14 -1.13 12.91 -7.91
N GLN A 15 -0.28 12.29 -8.73
CA GLN A 15 1.18 12.46 -8.66
C GLN A 15 1.61 13.89 -8.98
N GLU A 16 1.03 14.50 -10.00
CA GLU A 16 1.28 15.88 -10.37
C GLU A 16 0.88 16.84 -9.25
N GLU A 17 -0.35 16.73 -8.73
CA GLU A 17 -0.83 17.55 -7.62
C GLU A 17 0.03 17.36 -6.36
N ILE A 18 0.40 16.13 -6.02
CA ILE A 18 1.30 15.84 -4.88
C ILE A 18 2.63 16.59 -5.08
N GLY A 19 3.22 16.54 -6.28
CA GLY A 19 4.43 17.28 -6.63
C GLY A 19 4.28 18.79 -6.41
N GLN A 20 3.16 19.38 -6.85
CA GLN A 20 2.84 20.79 -6.64
C GLN A 20 2.70 21.14 -5.15
N LYS A 21 2.01 20.30 -4.36
CA LYS A 21 1.89 20.50 -2.90
C LYS A 21 3.25 20.43 -2.20
N ILE A 22 4.12 19.52 -2.63
CA ILE A 22 5.49 19.40 -2.10
C ILE A 22 6.29 20.65 -2.44
N ALA A 23 6.28 21.10 -3.70
CA ALA A 23 6.99 22.29 -4.15
C ALA A 23 6.54 23.55 -3.38
N ALA A 24 5.25 23.69 -3.11
CA ALA A 24 4.72 24.75 -2.26
C ALA A 24 5.20 24.62 -0.81
N TYR A 25 5.26 23.39 -0.28
CA TYR A 25 5.65 23.13 1.10
C TYR A 25 7.14 23.37 1.38
N ILE A 26 8.04 22.91 0.52
CA ILE A 26 9.50 22.96 0.78
C ILE A 26 10.04 24.38 0.94
N ASN A 27 9.36 25.37 0.35
CA ASN A 27 9.67 26.79 0.51
C ASN A 27 9.26 27.37 1.88
N THR A 28 8.55 26.59 2.70
CA THR A 28 8.13 27.01 4.05
C THR A 28 9.24 26.71 5.07
N PRO A 29 9.68 27.72 5.86
CA PRO A 29 10.62 27.50 6.95
C PRO A 29 10.07 26.53 8.01
N LEU A 30 10.89 25.57 8.45
CA LEU A 30 10.60 24.75 9.63
C LEU A 30 10.77 25.59 10.88
N LYS A 31 9.68 25.94 11.55
CA LYS A 31 9.73 26.79 12.75
C LYS A 31 9.74 26.05 14.08
N ASP A 32 9.49 24.73 14.15
CA ASP A 32 9.40 24.00 15.43
C ASP A 32 9.81 22.53 15.31
N ILE A 33 10.42 21.99 16.37
CA ILE A 33 10.56 20.54 16.58
C ILE A 33 9.24 20.02 17.17
N PRO A 34 8.56 19.07 16.51
CA PRO A 34 7.30 18.54 17.02
C PRO A 34 7.52 17.82 18.36
N LYS A 35 6.52 17.88 19.24
CA LYS A 35 6.51 17.13 20.50
C LYS A 35 5.34 16.15 20.51
N PRO A 36 5.52 14.93 21.06
CA PRO A 36 4.40 14.04 21.31
C PRO A 36 3.32 14.73 22.15
N LYS A 37 2.07 14.55 21.75
CA LYS A 37 0.89 15.07 22.46
C LYS A 37 0.40 14.05 23.48
N GLU A 38 -0.18 14.51 24.57
CA GLU A 38 -0.87 13.62 25.51
C GLU A 38 -2.03 12.90 24.83
N ILE A 39 -2.26 11.65 25.24
CA ILE A 39 -3.26 10.77 24.67
C ILE A 39 -4.41 10.64 25.67
N GLU A 40 -5.63 11.02 25.25
CA GLU A 40 -6.84 10.82 26.02
C GLU A 40 -7.69 9.69 25.41
N PHE A 41 -8.15 8.76 26.27
CA PHE A 41 -9.03 7.68 25.87
C PHE A 41 -10.40 7.81 26.54
N ASP A 42 -11.43 8.08 25.72
CA ASP A 42 -12.81 8.13 26.17
C ASP A 42 -13.39 6.71 26.31
N LEU A 43 -13.72 6.32 27.55
CA LEU A 43 -14.34 5.03 27.86
C LEU A 43 -15.80 4.91 27.35
N GLN A 44 -16.50 6.02 27.18
CA GLN A 44 -17.91 6.02 26.78
C GLN A 44 -18.05 5.91 25.27
N SER A 45 -17.28 6.70 24.52
CA SER A 45 -17.33 6.75 23.06
C SER A 45 -15.93 6.81 22.43
N PRO A 46 -15.16 5.70 22.49
CA PRO A 46 -13.79 5.70 21.99
C PRO A 46 -13.73 5.87 20.47
N ASN A 47 -13.02 6.90 20.00
CA ASN A 47 -12.65 7.03 18.60
C ASN A 47 -11.28 6.40 18.34
N TYR A 48 -11.28 5.07 18.15
CA TYR A 48 -10.06 4.30 17.92
C TYR A 48 -9.24 4.80 16.72
N SER A 49 -9.89 5.18 15.61
CA SER A 49 -9.19 5.62 14.39
C SER A 49 -8.42 6.92 14.63
N LYS A 50 -9.04 7.92 15.27
CA LYS A 50 -8.38 9.18 15.65
C LYS A 50 -7.22 8.93 16.61
N LEU A 51 -7.41 8.03 17.57
CA LEU A 51 -6.39 7.70 18.56
C LEU A 51 -5.16 7.01 17.94
N ILE A 52 -5.41 6.05 17.05
CA ILE A 52 -4.36 5.38 16.28
C ILE A 52 -3.58 6.41 15.46
N GLU A 53 -4.26 7.32 14.76
CA GLU A 53 -3.60 8.39 14.00
C GLU A 53 -2.76 9.32 14.89
N GLN A 54 -3.28 9.70 16.06
CA GLN A 54 -2.53 10.53 17.01
C GLN A 54 -1.28 9.82 17.53
N LEU A 55 -1.35 8.51 17.79
CA LEU A 55 -0.19 7.71 18.19
C LEU A 55 0.84 7.58 17.07
N GLU A 56 0.40 7.47 15.81
CA GLU A 56 1.29 7.50 14.63
C GLU A 56 2.02 8.86 14.53
N GLU A 57 1.30 9.97 14.72
CA GLU A 57 1.89 11.32 14.75
C GLU A 57 2.84 11.50 15.95
N ASN A 58 2.49 10.96 17.13
CA ASN A 58 3.36 11.00 18.32
C ASN A 58 4.66 10.22 18.13
N ARG A 59 4.57 9.04 17.51
CA ARG A 59 5.76 8.23 17.19
C ARG A 59 6.73 9.04 16.33
N ASP A 60 6.22 9.66 15.27
CA ASP A 60 7.03 10.48 14.37
C ASP A 60 7.54 11.77 15.04
N ALA A 61 6.73 12.40 15.89
CA ALA A 61 7.14 13.56 16.69
C ALA A 61 8.31 13.22 17.62
N GLY A 62 8.32 12.03 18.23
CA GLY A 62 9.43 11.52 19.04
C GLY A 62 10.76 11.41 18.27
N GLU A 63 10.69 11.26 16.96
CA GLU A 63 11.85 11.23 16.05
C GLU A 63 12.18 12.61 15.45
N GLY A 64 11.42 13.66 15.79
CA GLY A 64 11.56 15.00 15.23
C GLY A 64 10.89 15.21 13.86
N ILE A 65 9.98 14.31 13.46
CA ILE A 65 9.29 14.34 12.16
C ILE A 65 7.95 15.08 12.31
N LYS A 66 7.74 16.13 11.51
CA LYS A 66 6.52 16.94 11.54
C LYS A 66 5.52 16.48 10.50
N TRP A 67 4.25 16.41 10.86
CA TRP A 67 3.16 16.09 9.93
C TRP A 67 2.52 17.35 9.35
N THR A 68 2.16 17.31 8.08
CA THR A 68 1.31 18.29 7.40
C THR A 68 0.33 17.57 6.49
N ARG A 69 -0.96 17.86 6.63
CA ARG A 69 -2.04 17.18 5.90
C ARG A 69 -2.56 18.10 4.79
N ASN A 70 -2.80 17.54 3.61
CA ASN A 70 -3.40 18.23 2.47
C ASN A 70 -4.52 17.38 1.86
N THR A 71 -5.33 17.98 0.99
CA THR A 71 -6.37 17.30 0.21
C THR A 71 -6.12 17.57 -1.28
N LEU A 72 -6.26 16.53 -2.11
CA LEU A 72 -6.21 16.60 -3.58
C LEU A 72 -7.58 16.92 -4.17
N GLU A 73 -7.63 17.26 -5.46
CA GLU A 73 -8.89 17.58 -6.15
C GLU A 73 -9.87 16.39 -6.16
N ASP A 74 -9.35 15.16 -6.26
CA ASP A 74 -10.15 13.93 -6.19
C ASP A 74 -10.69 13.61 -4.77
N GLY A 75 -10.37 14.46 -3.78
CA GLY A 75 -10.78 14.34 -2.38
C GLY A 75 -9.87 13.45 -1.53
N SER A 76 -8.93 12.72 -2.15
CA SER A 76 -7.94 11.92 -1.42
C SER A 76 -6.99 12.82 -0.60
N LYS A 77 -6.36 12.24 0.42
CA LYS A 77 -5.55 12.99 1.38
C LYS A 77 -4.06 12.76 1.16
N VAL A 78 -3.27 13.79 1.40
CA VAL A 78 -1.80 13.72 1.38
C VAL A 78 -1.28 13.99 2.78
N LEU A 79 -0.33 13.16 3.22
CA LEU A 79 0.45 13.36 4.44
C LEU A 79 1.91 13.66 4.07
N ILE A 80 2.36 14.87 4.35
CA ILE A 80 3.77 15.26 4.27
C ILE A 80 4.40 15.06 5.65
N ARG A 81 5.37 14.15 5.72
CA ARG A 81 6.23 13.87 6.88
C ARG A 81 7.56 14.60 6.68
N ASP A 82 7.73 15.73 7.34
CA ASP A 82 8.94 16.53 7.23
C ASP A 82 9.99 16.07 8.24
N ALA A 83 11.02 15.40 7.75
CA ALA A 83 12.12 14.81 8.51
C ALA A 83 13.44 15.59 8.31
N ARG A 84 13.41 16.85 7.89
CA ARG A 84 14.64 17.66 7.71
C ARG A 84 15.42 17.90 9.02
N ASN A 85 14.77 17.75 10.17
CA ASN A 85 15.34 17.96 11.51
C ASN A 85 15.71 16.66 12.25
N VAL A 86 15.60 15.50 11.62
CA VAL A 86 15.95 14.24 12.28
C VAL A 86 17.44 14.17 12.57
N ASN A 87 17.82 13.58 13.70
CA ASN A 87 19.22 13.32 14.02
C ASN A 87 19.66 11.97 13.41
N PRO A 88 20.49 11.95 12.36
CA PRO A 88 20.91 10.71 11.70
C PRO A 88 21.93 9.90 12.52
N ALA A 89 22.49 10.46 13.59
CA ALA A 89 23.47 9.77 14.44
C ALA A 89 22.84 8.65 15.28
N ALA A 90 21.52 8.70 15.53
CA ALA A 90 20.81 7.66 16.27
C ALA A 90 19.93 6.84 15.32
N PRO A 91 20.05 5.51 15.26
CA PRO A 91 19.16 4.70 14.44
C PRO A 91 17.69 4.85 14.92
N PRO A 92 16.70 4.56 14.07
CA PRO A 92 15.32 4.40 14.52
C PRO A 92 15.24 3.36 15.65
N PRO A 93 14.37 3.55 16.64
CA PRO A 93 14.21 2.60 17.73
C PRO A 93 13.71 1.26 17.18
N LEU A 94 14.32 0.16 17.64
CA LEU A 94 13.88 -1.21 17.31
C LEU A 94 12.49 -1.52 17.87
N ASP A 95 12.14 -0.87 18.98
CA ASP A 95 10.88 -0.99 19.70
C ASP A 95 10.29 0.41 19.92
N SER A 96 9.08 0.67 19.43
CA SER A 96 8.34 1.91 19.70
C SER A 96 7.11 1.59 20.57
N PRO A 97 7.01 2.15 21.79
CA PRO A 97 5.84 1.99 22.64
C PRO A 97 4.53 2.36 21.95
N GLU A 98 4.52 3.46 21.17
CA GLU A 98 3.37 3.92 20.39
C GLU A 98 2.92 2.84 19.39
N SER A 99 3.87 2.17 18.74
CA SER A 99 3.58 1.10 17.79
C SER A 99 2.85 -0.07 18.45
N TYR A 100 3.24 -0.46 19.67
CA TYR A 100 2.55 -1.50 20.43
C TYR A 100 1.16 -1.05 20.91
N LYS A 101 1.01 0.21 21.33
CA LYS A 101 -0.30 0.81 21.66
C LYS A 101 -1.24 0.79 20.45
N ILE A 102 -0.76 1.16 19.26
CA ILE A 102 -1.54 1.10 18.02
C ILE A 102 -1.99 -0.33 17.72
N GLN A 103 -1.09 -1.31 17.83
CA GLN A 103 -1.45 -2.72 17.59
C GLN A 103 -2.53 -3.20 18.55
N PHE A 104 -2.41 -2.85 19.84
CA PHE A 104 -3.39 -3.25 20.85
C PHE A 104 -4.75 -2.55 20.66
N LEU A 105 -4.76 -1.24 20.38
CA LEU A 105 -5.96 -0.49 20.05
C LEU A 105 -6.69 -1.07 18.83
N ASN A 106 -5.95 -1.44 17.79
CA ASN A 106 -6.56 -2.05 16.60
C ASN A 106 -7.18 -3.42 16.92
N ALA A 107 -6.54 -4.21 17.80
CA ALA A 107 -7.12 -5.47 18.28
C ALA A 107 -8.35 -5.27 19.17
N ALA A 108 -8.36 -4.27 20.05
CA ALA A 108 -9.51 -3.94 20.89
C ALA A 108 -10.70 -3.44 20.06
N ARG A 109 -10.47 -2.57 19.08
CA ARG A 109 -11.50 -2.16 18.10
C ARG A 109 -12.09 -3.37 17.38
N ALA A 110 -11.25 -4.29 16.94
CA ALA A 110 -11.69 -5.51 16.27
C ALA A 110 -12.53 -6.41 17.20
N ALA A 111 -12.18 -6.46 18.49
CA ALA A 111 -12.94 -7.19 19.50
C ALA A 111 -14.35 -6.61 19.67
N GLU A 112 -14.48 -5.28 19.79
CA GLU A 112 -15.80 -4.62 19.84
C GLU A 112 -16.61 -4.84 18.56
N GLU A 113 -15.96 -4.82 17.40
CA GLU A 113 -16.62 -5.09 16.12
C GLU A 113 -17.24 -6.48 16.07
N ILE A 114 -16.51 -7.51 16.53
CA ILE A 114 -17.02 -8.88 16.57
C ILE A 114 -18.21 -9.00 17.52
N LEU A 115 -18.18 -8.32 18.68
CA LEU A 115 -19.32 -8.27 19.61
C LEU A 115 -20.56 -7.66 18.93
N ASN A 116 -20.40 -6.57 18.18
CA ASN A 116 -21.50 -5.95 17.43
C ASN A 116 -22.07 -6.90 16.38
N LEU A 117 -21.21 -7.60 15.64
CA LEU A 117 -21.64 -8.46 14.55
C LEU A 117 -22.35 -9.72 15.08
N GLU A 118 -21.80 -10.39 16.07
CA GLU A 118 -22.31 -11.71 16.51
C GLU A 118 -23.33 -11.63 17.64
N LEU A 119 -23.24 -10.62 18.51
CA LEU A 119 -24.14 -10.46 19.64
C LEU A 119 -25.14 -9.33 19.46
N GLY A 120 -25.08 -8.52 18.40
CA GLY A 120 -25.92 -7.32 18.19
C GLY A 120 -27.44 -7.53 18.17
N LYS A 121 -27.93 -8.77 18.34
CA LYS A 121 -29.34 -9.12 18.57
C LYS A 121 -29.70 -9.34 20.06
N ALA A 122 -28.70 -9.41 20.96
CA ALA A 122 -28.88 -9.49 22.41
C ALA A 122 -29.26 -8.13 22.99
N THR A 123 -29.62 -8.08 24.29
CA THR A 123 -30.01 -6.81 24.92
C THR A 123 -28.86 -5.81 24.89
N SER A 124 -29.17 -4.53 24.62
CA SER A 124 -28.15 -3.49 24.44
C SER A 124 -27.25 -3.28 25.66
N HIS A 125 -27.75 -3.58 26.86
CA HIS A 125 -27.01 -3.41 28.12
C HIS A 125 -25.93 -4.48 28.32
N GLU A 126 -26.22 -5.76 28.07
CA GLU A 126 -25.24 -6.86 28.25
C GLU A 126 -24.04 -6.72 27.32
N ILE A 127 -24.27 -6.31 26.07
CA ILE A 127 -23.20 -6.03 25.10
C ILE A 127 -22.35 -4.84 25.57
N GLN A 128 -22.99 -3.82 26.14
CA GLN A 128 -22.29 -2.62 26.59
C GLN A 128 -21.35 -2.94 27.77
N ASP A 129 -21.80 -3.74 28.75
CA ASP A 129 -20.96 -4.18 29.87
C ASP A 129 -19.70 -4.95 29.39
N ILE A 130 -19.82 -5.74 28.33
CA ILE A 130 -18.70 -6.48 27.76
C ILE A 130 -17.73 -5.53 27.04
N LYS A 131 -18.25 -4.55 26.28
CA LYS A 131 -17.42 -3.51 25.65
C LYS A 131 -16.69 -2.68 26.69
N ASP A 132 -17.34 -2.33 27.80
CA ASP A 132 -16.69 -1.57 28.86
C ASP A 132 -15.50 -2.32 29.44
N LYS A 133 -15.56 -3.66 29.57
CA LYS A 133 -14.39 -4.49 29.94
C LYS A 133 -13.25 -4.42 28.92
N VAL A 134 -13.57 -4.43 27.62
CA VAL A 134 -12.57 -4.22 26.56
C VAL A 134 -11.92 -2.83 26.71
N ARG A 135 -12.72 -1.79 26.91
CA ARG A 135 -12.26 -0.39 27.04
C ARG A 135 -11.45 -0.15 28.30
N ILE A 136 -11.82 -0.74 29.44
CA ILE A 136 -11.01 -0.72 30.67
C ILE A 136 -9.65 -1.38 30.43
N THR A 137 -9.62 -2.49 29.70
CA THR A 137 -8.34 -3.16 29.33
C THR A 137 -7.48 -2.23 28.47
N VAL A 138 -8.07 -1.51 27.51
CA VAL A 138 -7.38 -0.49 26.71
C VAL A 138 -6.85 0.63 27.59
N LYS A 139 -7.67 1.20 28.46
CA LYS A 139 -7.26 2.28 29.36
C LYS A 139 -6.07 1.84 30.22
N ASN A 140 -6.14 0.66 30.82
CA ASN A 140 -5.04 0.11 31.61
C ASN A 140 -3.76 -0.07 30.79
N PHE A 141 -3.87 -0.49 29.52
CA PHE A 141 -2.71 -0.63 28.63
C PHE A 141 -2.04 0.73 28.37
N LEU A 142 -2.85 1.76 28.10
CA LEU A 142 -2.38 3.11 27.81
C LEU A 142 -1.78 3.79 29.05
N ASP A 143 -2.51 3.79 30.17
CA ASP A 143 -2.13 4.46 31.43
C ASP A 143 -0.84 3.88 32.03
N ASN A 144 -0.65 2.56 31.95
CA ASN A 144 0.56 1.90 32.44
C ASN A 144 1.71 1.88 31.41
N ASN A 145 1.53 2.50 30.25
CA ASN A 145 2.51 2.56 29.17
C ASN A 145 3.07 1.17 28.77
N LEU A 146 2.19 0.16 28.70
CA LEU A 146 2.55 -1.22 28.40
C LEU A 146 3.11 -1.37 26.97
N GLY A 147 3.96 -2.37 26.76
CA GLY A 147 4.74 -2.49 25.53
C GLY A 147 4.83 -3.91 24.97
N LYS A 148 5.99 -4.20 24.38
CA LYS A 148 6.32 -5.45 23.70
C LYS A 148 6.03 -6.69 24.54
N ASP A 149 6.45 -6.66 25.80
CA ASP A 149 6.40 -7.84 26.67
C ASP A 149 4.98 -8.11 27.19
N ASP A 150 4.13 -7.08 27.18
CA ASP A 150 2.75 -7.14 27.67
C ASP A 150 1.74 -7.46 26.57
N ILE A 151 1.99 -7.07 25.32
CA ILE A 151 0.98 -7.13 24.24
C ILE A 151 0.38 -8.52 24.07
N LYS A 152 1.17 -9.60 24.22
CA LYS A 152 0.67 -10.98 24.13
C LYS A 152 -0.28 -11.32 25.27
N LYS A 153 0.05 -10.89 26.50
CA LYS A 153 -0.77 -11.09 27.69
C LYS A 153 -2.09 -10.33 27.54
N GLU A 154 -2.03 -9.08 27.14
CA GLU A 154 -3.23 -8.24 27.01
C GLU A 154 -4.12 -8.68 25.83
N ASN A 155 -3.54 -9.14 24.73
CA ASN A 155 -4.29 -9.83 23.68
C ASN A 155 -4.99 -11.10 24.19
N THR A 156 -4.38 -11.82 25.14
CA THR A 156 -5.01 -12.99 25.77
C THR A 156 -6.20 -12.57 26.62
N THR A 157 -6.11 -11.43 27.33
CA THR A 157 -7.24 -10.83 28.06
C THR A 157 -8.40 -10.52 27.12
N LEU A 158 -8.15 -9.87 25.97
CA LEU A 158 -9.19 -9.59 24.96
C LEU A 158 -9.89 -10.86 24.46
N VAL A 159 -9.11 -11.90 24.16
CA VAL A 159 -9.66 -13.21 23.76
C VAL A 159 -10.51 -13.82 24.88
N GLY A 160 -10.06 -13.72 26.12
CA GLY A 160 -10.80 -14.19 27.29
C GLY A 160 -12.16 -13.51 27.46
N ILE A 161 -12.21 -12.17 27.28
CA ILE A 161 -13.45 -11.39 27.34
C ILE A 161 -14.44 -11.88 26.29
N LEU A 162 -14.02 -12.03 25.04
CA LEU A 162 -14.89 -12.49 23.95
C LEU A 162 -15.37 -13.93 24.15
N LYS A 163 -14.50 -14.83 24.63
CA LYS A 163 -14.88 -16.21 24.95
C LYS A 163 -15.93 -16.27 26.06
N ALA A 164 -15.77 -15.46 27.12
CA ALA A 164 -16.75 -15.36 28.20
C ALA A 164 -18.11 -14.83 27.70
N ALA A 165 -18.11 -14.04 26.63
CA ALA A 165 -19.30 -13.57 25.93
C ALA A 165 -19.89 -14.59 24.93
N GLY A 166 -19.36 -15.82 24.86
CA GLY A 166 -19.83 -16.86 23.95
C GLY A 166 -19.26 -16.81 22.53
N ILE A 167 -18.27 -15.94 22.25
CA ILE A 167 -17.65 -15.86 20.92
C ILE A 167 -16.67 -17.02 20.71
N GLU A 168 -17.07 -17.98 19.88
CA GLU A 168 -16.19 -19.06 19.46
C GLU A 168 -15.03 -18.57 18.59
N ASN A 169 -13.86 -19.24 18.71
CA ASN A 169 -12.65 -18.92 17.93
C ASN A 169 -12.23 -17.44 18.01
N ALA A 170 -12.55 -16.74 19.11
CA ALA A 170 -12.35 -15.29 19.28
C ALA A 170 -10.99 -14.77 18.78
N GLY A 171 -9.89 -15.42 19.15
CA GLY A 171 -8.55 -14.97 18.73
C GLY A 171 -8.30 -15.03 17.22
N LYS A 172 -8.91 -15.98 16.48
CA LYS A 172 -8.85 -16.00 15.01
C LYS A 172 -9.70 -14.88 14.41
N LYS A 173 -10.90 -14.66 14.95
CA LYS A 173 -11.81 -13.60 14.49
C LYS A 173 -11.19 -12.22 14.68
N ILE A 174 -10.61 -11.93 15.87
CA ILE A 174 -9.87 -10.68 16.13
C ILE A 174 -8.73 -10.52 15.13
N SER A 175 -7.96 -11.60 14.89
CA SER A 175 -6.81 -11.56 13.99
C SER A 175 -7.17 -11.13 12.56
N VAL A 176 -8.38 -11.40 12.08
CA VAL A 176 -8.83 -11.00 10.74
C VAL A 176 -9.56 -9.65 10.78
N ALA A 177 -10.47 -9.47 11.74
CA ALA A 177 -11.27 -8.24 11.87
C ALA A 177 -10.40 -6.99 12.08
N LYS A 178 -9.26 -7.10 12.77
CA LYS A 178 -8.32 -5.97 12.93
C LYS A 178 -7.78 -5.42 11.61
N ASP A 179 -7.65 -6.29 10.60
CA ASP A 179 -7.11 -5.88 9.30
C ASP A 179 -8.20 -5.22 8.44
N PHE A 180 -9.48 -5.58 8.63
CA PHE A 180 -10.62 -4.84 8.06
C PHE A 180 -10.72 -3.42 8.64
N GLY A 181 -10.36 -3.24 9.91
CA GLY A 181 -10.36 -1.91 10.56
C GLY A 181 -9.53 -0.85 9.82
N ASN A 182 -8.53 -1.25 9.02
CA ASN A 182 -7.79 -0.31 8.18
C ASN A 182 -8.69 0.44 7.19
N LEU A 183 -9.75 -0.20 6.69
CA LEU A 183 -10.69 0.39 5.74
C LEU A 183 -11.59 1.45 6.40
N SER A 184 -11.68 1.45 7.73
CA SER A 184 -12.34 2.50 8.51
C SER A 184 -11.44 3.70 8.81
N ASP A 185 -10.14 3.60 8.53
CA ASP A 185 -9.17 4.63 8.86
C ASP A 185 -8.92 5.56 7.67
N GLN A 186 -8.48 6.79 7.95
CA GLN A 186 -8.03 7.68 6.88
C GLN A 186 -6.79 7.07 6.20
N HIS A 187 -6.84 7.05 4.87
CA HIS A 187 -5.71 6.69 4.02
C HIS A 187 -5.07 7.94 3.43
N TYR A 188 -3.75 7.90 3.26
CA TYR A 188 -2.95 9.02 2.77
C TYR A 188 -2.06 8.61 1.61
N HIS A 189 -1.91 9.47 0.61
CA HIS A 189 -0.68 9.56 -0.16
C HIS A 189 0.40 10.05 0.79
N VAL A 190 1.51 9.31 0.93
CA VAL A 190 2.50 9.60 1.97
C VAL A 190 3.77 10.13 1.35
N THR A 191 4.21 11.29 1.80
CA THR A 191 5.47 11.89 1.40
C THR A 191 6.39 12.03 2.60
N THR A 192 7.67 11.79 2.46
CA THR A 192 8.69 12.04 3.48
C THR A 192 9.83 12.86 2.90
N ILE A 193 10.17 13.96 3.57
CA ILE A 193 11.21 14.90 3.13
C ILE A 193 12.41 14.77 4.06
N THR A 194 13.57 14.47 3.50
CA THR A 194 14.84 14.40 4.23
C THR A 194 15.84 15.40 3.66
N LYS A 195 16.85 15.76 4.44
CA LYS A 195 17.94 16.64 4.02
C LYS A 195 19.22 15.82 3.82
N GLN A 196 19.84 15.91 2.65
CA GLN A 196 21.00 15.11 2.29
C GLN A 196 22.07 15.99 1.64
N LYS A 197 23.32 15.55 1.65
CA LYS A 197 24.44 16.34 1.09
C LYS A 197 24.90 15.82 -0.27
N ASP A 198 25.26 16.74 -1.14
CA ASP A 198 25.89 16.45 -2.42
C ASP A 198 27.40 16.20 -2.32
N SER A 199 28.04 15.97 -3.47
CA SER A 199 29.48 15.74 -3.58
C SER A 199 30.37 16.92 -3.14
N GLN A 200 29.79 18.12 -3.07
CA GLN A 200 30.43 19.36 -2.60
C GLN A 200 30.09 19.67 -1.13
N GLY A 201 29.24 18.85 -0.50
CA GLY A 201 28.79 19.02 0.89
C GLY A 201 27.62 20.00 1.06
N LYS A 202 27.03 20.50 -0.03
CA LYS A 202 25.84 21.35 -0.01
C LYS A 202 24.60 20.52 0.32
N ASP A 203 23.68 21.11 1.09
CA ASP A 203 22.43 20.46 1.46
C ASP A 203 21.42 20.54 0.30
N SER A 204 20.78 19.41 -0.02
CA SER A 204 19.63 19.28 -0.92
C SER A 204 18.50 18.54 -0.19
N LEU A 205 17.26 18.67 -0.66
CA LEU A 205 16.15 17.88 -0.13
C LEU A 205 15.91 16.66 -1.01
N VAL A 206 15.66 15.54 -0.34
CA VAL A 206 15.30 14.27 -0.96
C VAL A 206 13.92 13.88 -0.47
N VAL A 207 13.00 13.67 -1.40
CA VAL A 207 11.59 13.43 -1.13
C VAL A 207 11.20 12.04 -1.62
N GLU A 208 10.82 11.17 -0.69
CA GLU A 208 10.22 9.88 -1.01
C GLU A 208 8.69 10.01 -0.93
N SER A 209 7.97 9.74 -2.00
CA SER A 209 6.51 9.87 -2.05
C SER A 209 5.84 8.62 -2.61
N ASP A 210 4.94 8.04 -1.81
CA ASP A 210 4.12 6.89 -2.14
C ASP A 210 2.69 7.35 -2.44
N ALA A 211 2.35 7.41 -3.73
CA ALA A 211 1.00 7.69 -4.19
C ALA A 211 0.18 6.39 -4.20
N MET A 212 -0.96 6.37 -3.52
CA MET A 212 -1.86 5.22 -3.51
C MET A 212 -2.35 4.87 -4.93
N LEU A 213 -2.37 3.57 -5.25
CA LEU A 213 -3.04 3.08 -6.47
C LEU A 213 -4.53 2.92 -6.19
N LEU A 214 -5.29 4.00 -6.41
CA LEU A 214 -6.72 4.08 -6.14
C LEU A 214 -7.56 3.65 -7.36
N GLY A 215 -8.51 2.75 -7.14
CA GLY A 215 -9.43 2.26 -8.16
C GLY A 215 -9.43 0.74 -8.29
N LEU A 216 -10.52 0.21 -8.83
CA LEU A 216 -10.73 -1.22 -9.10
C LEU A 216 -10.88 -1.47 -10.60
N THR A 217 -10.85 -2.73 -11.02
CA THR A 217 -11.43 -3.10 -12.32
C THR A 217 -12.95 -2.99 -12.24
N GLU A 218 -13.61 -2.79 -13.38
CA GLU A 218 -15.08 -2.74 -13.44
C GLU A 218 -15.72 -4.03 -12.88
N ASN A 219 -15.13 -5.20 -13.17
CA ASN A 219 -15.59 -6.49 -12.65
C ASN A 219 -15.52 -6.54 -11.12
N GLN A 220 -14.40 -6.13 -10.51
CA GLN A 220 -14.26 -6.09 -9.06
C GLN A 220 -15.24 -5.10 -8.44
N LYS A 221 -15.37 -3.90 -9.04
CA LYS A 221 -16.30 -2.87 -8.57
C LYS A 221 -17.75 -3.37 -8.53
N LEU A 222 -18.21 -4.01 -9.61
CA LEU A 222 -19.58 -4.55 -9.69
C LEU A 222 -19.83 -5.66 -8.67
N GLN A 223 -18.85 -6.51 -8.38
CA GLN A 223 -18.95 -7.53 -7.32
C GLN A 223 -19.14 -6.89 -5.93
N TYR A 224 -18.35 -5.87 -5.59
CA TYR A 224 -18.52 -5.16 -4.32
C TYR A 224 -19.83 -4.36 -4.25
N LEU A 225 -20.28 -3.77 -5.36
CA LEU A 225 -21.60 -3.13 -5.42
C LEU A 225 -22.73 -4.13 -5.18
N ALA A 226 -22.66 -5.34 -5.79
CA ALA A 226 -23.63 -6.40 -5.54
C ALA A 226 -23.68 -6.77 -4.05
N ILE A 227 -22.52 -6.94 -3.40
CA ILE A 227 -22.43 -7.23 -1.97
C ILE A 227 -23.06 -6.09 -1.14
N LYS A 228 -22.70 -4.83 -1.42
CA LYS A 228 -23.22 -3.64 -0.73
C LYS A 228 -24.75 -3.56 -0.79
N HIS A 229 -25.35 -3.90 -1.94
CA HIS A 229 -26.80 -3.79 -2.16
C HIS A 229 -27.58 -5.03 -1.69
N ALA A 230 -26.91 -6.15 -1.40
CA ALA A 230 -27.52 -7.31 -0.79
C ALA A 230 -27.83 -7.08 0.69
N LYS A 231 -28.72 -7.89 1.27
CA LYS A 231 -28.87 -7.90 2.72
C LYS A 231 -27.66 -8.59 3.35
N ARG A 232 -27.38 -8.20 4.58
CA ARG A 232 -26.32 -8.77 5.40
C ARG A 232 -26.43 -10.30 5.45
N GLY A 233 -25.34 -10.98 5.08
CA GLY A 233 -25.21 -12.44 5.12
C GLY A 233 -25.77 -13.21 3.91
N GLU A 234 -26.41 -12.53 2.95
CA GLU A 234 -26.97 -13.18 1.76
C GLU A 234 -25.89 -13.70 0.80
N ASN A 235 -26.24 -14.73 0.03
CA ASN A 235 -25.45 -15.13 -1.12
C ASN A 235 -25.79 -14.24 -2.33
N ILE A 236 -24.82 -14.10 -3.23
CA ILE A 236 -24.92 -13.25 -4.42
C ILE A 236 -24.92 -14.12 -5.67
N GLU A 237 -25.88 -13.87 -6.56
CA GLU A 237 -25.81 -14.24 -7.97
C GLU A 237 -25.62 -12.95 -8.78
N LEU A 238 -24.49 -12.86 -9.51
CA LEU A 238 -24.17 -11.68 -10.31
C LEU A 238 -24.01 -12.07 -11.78
N THR A 239 -24.62 -11.30 -12.67
CA THR A 239 -24.43 -11.39 -14.12
C THR A 239 -23.83 -10.09 -14.65
N ILE A 240 -22.73 -10.17 -15.38
CA ILE A 240 -22.09 -9.02 -16.05
C ILE A 240 -22.10 -9.29 -17.55
N LYS A 241 -22.69 -8.38 -18.35
CA LYS A 241 -22.79 -8.52 -19.81
C LYS A 241 -23.40 -9.86 -20.27
N GLY A 242 -24.36 -10.38 -19.51
CA GLY A 242 -25.03 -11.66 -19.82
C GLY A 242 -24.28 -12.91 -19.38
N GLU A 243 -23.06 -12.78 -18.82
CA GLU A 243 -22.28 -13.89 -18.29
C GLU A 243 -22.38 -13.94 -16.76
N GLN A 244 -22.59 -15.14 -16.21
CA GLN A 244 -22.60 -15.35 -14.77
C GLN A 244 -21.18 -15.17 -14.22
N VAL A 245 -21.05 -14.31 -13.21
CA VAL A 245 -19.79 -14.12 -12.47
C VAL A 245 -19.78 -15.06 -11.28
N ASN A 246 -18.69 -15.80 -11.12
CA ASN A 246 -18.51 -16.64 -9.95
C ASN A 246 -18.29 -15.76 -8.69
N MET A 247 -19.18 -15.92 -7.70
CA MET A 247 -19.17 -15.20 -6.43
C MET A 247 -18.79 -16.11 -5.25
N ASP A 248 -18.30 -17.33 -5.50
CA ASP A 248 -17.95 -18.32 -4.48
C ASP A 248 -16.91 -17.80 -3.48
N TRP A 249 -15.98 -16.94 -3.93
CA TRP A 249 -15.03 -16.28 -3.03
C TRP A 249 -15.69 -15.53 -1.87
N TYR A 250 -16.89 -14.98 -2.08
CA TYR A 250 -17.71 -14.32 -1.06
C TYR A 250 -18.75 -15.29 -0.48
N ASN A 251 -19.49 -16.00 -1.34
CA ASN A 251 -20.61 -16.87 -0.96
C ASN A 251 -20.18 -18.02 -0.03
N ASN A 252 -18.93 -18.47 -0.13
CA ASN A 252 -18.39 -19.54 0.72
C ASN A 252 -17.62 -19.02 1.95
N LEU A 253 -17.59 -17.70 2.19
CA LEU A 253 -17.02 -17.14 3.42
C LEU A 253 -17.87 -17.55 4.64
N ALA A 254 -17.19 -17.71 5.77
CA ALA A 254 -17.86 -17.85 7.06
C ALA A 254 -18.75 -16.62 7.34
N PRO A 255 -19.88 -16.75 8.05
CA PRO A 255 -20.85 -15.66 8.24
C PRO A 255 -20.23 -14.34 8.74
N HIS A 256 -19.40 -14.40 9.78
CA HIS A 256 -18.71 -13.22 10.32
C HIS A 256 -17.78 -12.52 9.31
N LEU A 257 -17.18 -13.27 8.37
CA LEU A 257 -16.36 -12.68 7.31
C LEU A 257 -17.22 -12.05 6.22
N LYS A 258 -18.35 -12.66 5.85
CA LYS A 258 -19.32 -12.03 4.94
C LYS A 258 -19.82 -10.70 5.48
N ASP A 259 -20.08 -10.65 6.77
CA ASP A 259 -20.52 -9.42 7.45
C ASP A 259 -19.46 -8.32 7.40
N LEU A 260 -18.19 -8.67 7.69
CA LEU A 260 -17.07 -7.74 7.58
C LEU A 260 -16.88 -7.24 6.15
N VAL A 261 -16.96 -8.12 5.14
CA VAL A 261 -16.88 -7.72 3.73
C VAL A 261 -18.07 -6.85 3.34
N HIS A 262 -19.29 -7.21 3.76
CA HIS A 262 -20.51 -6.46 3.48
C HIS A 262 -20.43 -5.03 4.01
N LYS A 263 -19.99 -4.87 5.25
CA LYS A 263 -19.80 -3.56 5.90
C LYS A 263 -18.93 -2.61 5.07
N HIS A 264 -17.83 -3.12 4.52
CA HIS A 264 -16.84 -2.31 3.78
C HIS A 264 -17.01 -2.33 2.26
N ALA A 265 -17.95 -3.11 1.72
CA ALA A 265 -18.09 -3.31 0.28
C ALA A 265 -18.35 -1.98 -0.46
N GLY A 266 -19.11 -1.06 0.13
CA GLY A 266 -19.36 0.25 -0.46
C GLY A 266 -18.09 1.10 -0.58
N GLU A 267 -17.33 1.22 0.50
CA GLU A 267 -16.06 1.96 0.55
C GLU A 267 -15.03 1.38 -0.44
N ILE A 268 -14.97 0.05 -0.53
CA ILE A 268 -14.10 -0.63 -1.49
C ILE A 268 -14.54 -0.36 -2.93
N ALA A 269 -15.85 -0.44 -3.22
CA ALA A 269 -16.40 -0.18 -4.55
C ALA A 269 -16.18 1.26 -5.04
N GLU A 270 -16.09 2.23 -4.13
CA GLU A 270 -15.72 3.61 -4.45
C GLU A 270 -14.25 3.73 -4.90
N GLY A 271 -13.41 2.75 -4.59
CA GLY A 271 -12.03 2.70 -5.05
C GLY A 271 -11.12 3.75 -4.40
N ASN A 272 -11.49 4.24 -3.21
CA ASN A 272 -10.77 5.31 -2.50
C ASN A 272 -9.79 4.79 -1.43
N PHE A 273 -9.67 3.47 -1.29
CA PHE A 273 -8.81 2.82 -0.29
C PHE A 273 -7.85 1.82 -0.93
N VAL A 274 -6.69 1.67 -0.30
CA VAL A 274 -5.72 0.61 -0.61
C VAL A 274 -6.06 -0.62 0.23
N LEU A 275 -6.23 -1.78 -0.40
CA LEU A 275 -6.66 -2.96 0.37
C LEU A 275 -5.56 -3.47 1.33
N PRO A 276 -5.93 -3.93 2.54
CA PRO A 276 -4.98 -4.46 3.52
C PRO A 276 -4.29 -5.75 3.06
N THR A 277 -2.98 -5.83 3.23
CA THR A 277 -2.20 -6.98 2.77
C THR A 277 -2.53 -8.31 3.45
N GLN A 278 -3.13 -8.31 4.64
CA GLN A 278 -3.45 -9.56 5.33
C GLN A 278 -4.73 -10.22 4.81
N LEU A 279 -5.61 -9.47 4.14
CA LEU A 279 -6.91 -9.94 3.64
C LEU A 279 -6.78 -10.62 2.26
N ARG A 280 -5.80 -11.53 2.13
CA ARG A 280 -5.50 -12.27 0.88
C ARG A 280 -6.47 -13.41 0.59
N GLY A 281 -7.25 -13.83 1.57
CA GLY A 281 -8.28 -14.86 1.41
C GLY A 281 -9.70 -14.32 1.42
N GLU A 282 -9.88 -13.07 1.84
CA GLU A 282 -11.18 -12.50 2.20
C GLU A 282 -11.63 -11.41 1.22
N LEU A 283 -10.70 -10.68 0.60
CA LEU A 283 -10.99 -9.62 -0.37
C LEU A 283 -10.38 -9.92 -1.72
N ILE A 284 -11.01 -9.47 -2.80
CA ILE A 284 -10.44 -9.44 -4.15
C ILE A 284 -9.92 -8.03 -4.47
N GLY A 285 -8.84 -7.92 -5.23
CA GLY A 285 -8.15 -6.67 -5.53
C GLY A 285 -6.67 -6.67 -5.13
N VAL A 286 -5.93 -5.71 -5.67
CA VAL A 286 -4.52 -5.46 -5.33
C VAL A 286 -4.44 -4.87 -3.92
N ARG A 287 -3.41 -5.27 -3.18
CA ARG A 287 -3.25 -4.93 -1.76
C ARG A 287 -1.97 -4.17 -1.54
N ASN A 288 -1.96 -3.27 -0.57
CA ASN A 288 -0.80 -2.43 -0.23
C ASN A 288 -0.13 -1.79 -1.48
N ALA A 289 -0.94 -1.33 -2.43
CA ALA A 289 -0.50 -0.95 -3.77
C ALA A 289 -0.27 0.57 -3.87
N HIS A 290 0.93 0.97 -4.28
CA HIS A 290 1.34 2.36 -4.40
C HIS A 290 2.30 2.57 -5.60
N SER A 291 2.47 3.82 -6.02
CA SER A 291 3.57 4.27 -6.87
C SER A 291 4.53 5.07 -6.00
N LYS A 292 5.71 4.53 -5.75
CA LYS A 292 6.78 5.27 -5.08
C LYS A 292 7.51 6.14 -6.10
N THR A 293 7.82 7.36 -5.71
CA THR A 293 8.59 8.34 -6.48
C THR A 293 9.65 8.94 -5.59
N THR A 294 10.82 9.22 -6.16
CA THR A 294 11.90 9.93 -5.46
C THR A 294 12.19 11.21 -6.20
N TYR A 295 12.04 12.33 -5.51
CA TYR A 295 12.36 13.65 -6.03
C TYR A 295 13.54 14.25 -5.29
N ILE A 296 14.30 15.08 -6.01
CA ILE A 296 15.47 15.77 -5.47
C ILE A 296 15.40 17.24 -5.88
N THR A 297 15.72 18.11 -4.94
CA THR A 297 15.81 19.55 -5.19
C THR A 297 17.22 19.90 -5.63
N PRO A 298 17.43 21.04 -6.32
CA PRO A 298 18.76 21.65 -6.36
C PRO A 298 19.26 21.94 -4.92
N PRO A 299 20.56 22.28 -4.77
CA PRO A 299 21.10 22.77 -3.51
C PRO A 299 20.22 23.87 -2.90
N LEU A 300 20.07 23.85 -1.57
CA LEU A 300 19.15 24.72 -0.84
C LEU A 300 19.44 26.22 -1.03
N ASP A 301 20.71 26.58 -1.26
CA ASP A 301 21.16 27.93 -1.59
C ASP A 301 20.73 28.39 -2.99
N GLU A 302 20.39 27.45 -3.88
CA GLU A 302 19.97 27.69 -5.27
C GLU A 302 18.46 27.49 -5.47
N LEU A 303 17.77 26.88 -4.50
CA LEU A 303 16.37 26.46 -4.58
C LEU A 303 15.40 27.62 -4.89
N GLN A 304 15.61 28.80 -4.28
CA GLN A 304 14.73 29.95 -4.47
C GLN A 304 14.76 30.50 -5.91
N THR A 305 15.85 30.26 -6.62
CA THR A 305 16.06 30.73 -8.00
C THR A 305 15.82 29.66 -9.05
N SER A 306 15.50 28.42 -8.64
CA SER A 306 15.30 27.31 -9.56
C SER A 306 13.96 27.38 -10.28
N THR A 307 14.00 27.18 -11.60
CA THR A 307 12.80 26.98 -12.43
C THR A 307 12.19 25.58 -12.23
N GLU A 308 12.98 24.63 -11.74
CA GLU A 308 12.57 23.26 -11.43
C GLU A 308 12.94 22.94 -9.98
N PRO A 309 12.09 23.33 -9.00
CA PRO A 309 12.43 23.16 -7.58
C PRO A 309 12.38 21.69 -7.14
N LEU A 310 11.84 20.79 -7.96
CA LEU A 310 11.64 19.38 -7.63
C LEU A 310 11.77 18.51 -8.88
N VAL A 311 12.82 17.69 -8.98
CA VAL A 311 13.08 16.83 -10.13
C VAL A 311 12.87 15.37 -9.75
N MET A 312 11.98 14.65 -10.47
CA MET A 312 11.77 13.22 -10.26
C MET A 312 12.98 12.43 -10.79
N LYS A 313 13.56 11.58 -9.95
CA LYS A 313 14.74 10.75 -10.29
C LYS A 313 14.43 9.26 -10.34
N SER A 314 13.31 8.84 -9.76
CA SER A 314 12.81 7.47 -9.95
C SER A 314 11.31 7.37 -9.70
N ARG A 315 10.69 6.35 -10.31
CA ARG A 315 9.30 5.94 -10.07
C ARG A 315 9.17 4.43 -10.18
N THR A 316 8.49 3.81 -9.23
CA THR A 316 8.21 2.36 -9.22
C THR A 316 6.81 2.08 -8.70
N LEU A 317 6.07 1.26 -9.46
CA LEU A 317 4.84 0.66 -8.97
C LEU A 317 5.16 -0.51 -8.06
N HIS A 318 4.50 -0.60 -6.92
CA HIS A 318 4.65 -1.75 -6.02
C HIS A 318 3.35 -2.14 -5.35
N ALA A 319 3.28 -3.40 -4.94
CA ALA A 319 2.12 -3.94 -4.23
C ALA A 319 2.48 -5.17 -3.39
N GLY A 320 1.55 -5.58 -2.53
CA GLY A 320 1.46 -6.97 -2.10
C GLY A 320 1.11 -7.89 -3.27
N THR A 321 1.29 -9.19 -3.07
CA THR A 321 1.05 -10.19 -4.12
C THR A 321 -0.36 -10.07 -4.74
N ALA A 322 -0.42 -10.17 -6.07
CA ALA A 322 -1.68 -10.26 -6.80
C ALA A 322 -2.39 -11.62 -6.60
N SER A 323 -1.69 -12.64 -6.11
CA SER A 323 -2.27 -13.96 -5.85
C SER A 323 -3.38 -13.94 -4.80
N PHE A 324 -4.35 -14.83 -4.96
CA PHE A 324 -5.45 -15.04 -4.03
C PHE A 324 -5.26 -16.36 -3.26
N HIS A 325 -5.54 -16.32 -1.96
CA HIS A 325 -5.27 -17.43 -1.04
C HIS A 325 -6.52 -17.87 -0.24
N GLY A 326 -7.72 -17.51 -0.70
CA GLY A 326 -8.98 -17.93 -0.10
C GLY A 326 -9.14 -19.44 -0.21
N LYS A 327 -9.25 -20.13 0.94
CA LYS A 327 -9.38 -21.60 0.97
C LYS A 327 -10.78 -22.08 0.62
N GLN A 328 -11.76 -21.17 0.63
CA GLN A 328 -13.17 -21.39 0.37
C GLN A 328 -13.54 -21.52 -1.11
N VAL A 329 -12.55 -21.43 -2.01
CA VAL A 329 -12.72 -21.53 -3.47
C VAL A 329 -11.77 -22.55 -4.10
N SER A 330 -12.10 -22.96 -5.33
CA SER A 330 -11.29 -23.85 -6.17
C SER A 330 -9.94 -23.22 -6.56
N LYS A 331 -9.01 -24.03 -7.09
CA LYS A 331 -7.72 -23.50 -7.55
C LYS A 331 -7.89 -22.64 -8.81
N GLU A 332 -8.84 -23.02 -9.64
CA GLU A 332 -9.21 -22.38 -10.90
C GLU A 332 -9.74 -20.96 -10.61
N GLU A 333 -10.66 -20.83 -9.65
CA GLU A 333 -11.18 -19.52 -9.25
C GLU A 333 -10.10 -18.64 -8.59
N ARG A 334 -9.20 -19.21 -7.76
CA ARG A 334 -8.04 -18.44 -7.26
C ARG A 334 -7.20 -17.87 -8.39
N GLN A 335 -6.99 -18.64 -9.45
CA GLN A 335 -6.24 -18.20 -10.62
C GLN A 335 -6.97 -17.09 -11.38
N GLU A 336 -8.29 -17.19 -11.54
CA GLU A 336 -9.11 -16.15 -12.18
C GLU A 336 -9.07 -14.85 -11.39
N ILE A 337 -9.26 -14.91 -10.08
CA ILE A 337 -9.15 -13.74 -9.18
C ILE A 337 -7.74 -13.14 -9.25
N ALA A 338 -6.69 -13.97 -9.22
CA ALA A 338 -5.32 -13.48 -9.35
C ALA A 338 -5.08 -12.77 -10.69
N THR A 339 -5.65 -13.29 -11.78
CA THR A 339 -5.60 -12.65 -13.10
C THR A 339 -6.35 -11.31 -13.10
N GLU A 340 -7.50 -11.21 -12.44
CA GLU A 340 -8.22 -9.94 -12.29
C GLU A 340 -7.43 -8.92 -11.45
N ASN A 341 -6.75 -9.36 -10.38
CA ASN A 341 -5.87 -8.50 -9.60
C ASN A 341 -4.68 -7.99 -10.43
N LEU A 342 -4.11 -8.82 -11.31
CA LEU A 342 -3.07 -8.39 -12.25
C LEU A 342 -3.60 -7.40 -13.29
N ARG A 343 -4.83 -7.61 -13.78
CA ARG A 343 -5.50 -6.66 -14.68
C ARG A 343 -5.71 -5.30 -14.00
N GLN A 344 -6.02 -5.30 -12.71
CA GLN A 344 -6.08 -4.07 -11.92
C GLN A 344 -4.72 -3.35 -11.91
N LEU A 345 -3.60 -4.04 -11.70
CA LEU A 345 -2.26 -3.42 -11.77
C LEU A 345 -1.99 -2.84 -13.16
N GLN A 346 -2.34 -3.59 -14.22
CA GLN A 346 -2.19 -3.12 -15.59
C GLN A 346 -3.06 -1.90 -15.91
N SER A 347 -4.15 -1.66 -15.17
CA SER A 347 -4.96 -0.45 -15.34
C SER A 347 -4.28 0.84 -14.86
N PHE A 348 -3.19 0.73 -14.09
CA PHE A 348 -2.35 1.85 -13.63
C PHE A 348 -1.13 2.09 -14.54
N VAL A 349 -1.07 1.47 -15.71
CA VAL A 349 -0.06 1.74 -16.72
C VAL A 349 -0.71 2.32 -17.98
N PRO A 350 0.01 3.11 -18.81
CA PRO A 350 -0.54 3.68 -20.04
C PRO A 350 -1.15 2.63 -20.97
N GLN A 351 -2.23 3.00 -21.67
CA GLN A 351 -2.84 2.13 -22.67
C GLN A 351 -1.79 1.73 -23.74
N GLY A 352 -1.76 0.43 -24.07
CA GLY A 352 -0.81 -0.13 -25.04
C GLY A 352 0.52 -0.60 -24.43
N ARG A 353 0.78 -0.33 -23.14
CA ARG A 353 1.93 -0.89 -22.42
C ARG A 353 1.55 -2.17 -21.67
N THR A 354 2.56 -3.01 -21.42
CA THR A 354 2.43 -4.23 -20.60
C THR A 354 3.01 -4.01 -19.21
N THR A 355 2.82 -4.99 -18.33
CA THR A 355 3.50 -5.01 -17.02
C THR A 355 4.50 -6.17 -16.96
N THR A 356 5.61 -5.94 -16.26
CA THR A 356 6.53 -6.99 -15.82
C THR A 356 6.42 -7.06 -14.30
N ILE A 357 5.84 -8.14 -13.76
CA ILE A 357 5.75 -8.33 -12.31
C ILE A 357 7.04 -8.94 -11.82
N ASN A 358 7.82 -8.17 -11.06
CA ASN A 358 8.99 -8.69 -10.38
C ASN A 358 8.60 -9.26 -9.01
N VAL A 359 8.68 -10.58 -8.87
CA VAL A 359 8.34 -11.31 -7.65
C VAL A 359 9.59 -11.52 -6.80
N LEU A 360 9.64 -10.86 -5.65
CA LEU A 360 10.75 -10.93 -4.68
C LEU A 360 10.70 -12.17 -3.77
N ASN A 361 9.70 -13.03 -3.96
CA ASN A 361 9.53 -14.29 -3.25
C ASN A 361 10.37 -15.41 -3.86
N SER A 362 10.83 -16.36 -3.05
CA SER A 362 11.59 -17.50 -3.57
C SER A 362 10.64 -18.67 -3.86
N PRO A 363 10.58 -19.16 -5.11
CA PRO A 363 9.72 -20.29 -5.45
C PRO A 363 10.16 -21.58 -4.73
N ALA A 364 11.44 -21.69 -4.38
CA ALA A 364 12.01 -22.83 -3.68
C ALA A 364 11.78 -22.81 -2.16
N ASN A 365 11.20 -21.74 -1.60
CA ASN A 365 10.90 -21.68 -0.18
C ASN A 365 9.84 -22.75 0.17
N PRO A 366 10.20 -23.79 0.95
CA PRO A 366 9.29 -24.90 1.27
C PRO A 366 8.21 -24.51 2.28
N THR A 367 8.31 -23.29 2.84
CA THR A 367 7.39 -22.79 3.85
C THR A 367 6.58 -21.61 3.31
N GLY A 368 5.26 -21.67 3.47
CA GLY A 368 4.36 -20.55 3.16
C GLY A 368 3.74 -20.63 1.77
N ILE A 369 3.57 -19.47 1.15
CA ILE A 369 2.73 -19.27 -0.05
C ILE A 369 3.54 -18.93 -1.30
N ASP A 370 4.88 -18.87 -1.20
CA ASP A 370 5.74 -18.33 -2.25
C ASP A 370 5.58 -19.09 -3.59
N SER A 371 5.54 -20.43 -3.57
CA SER A 371 5.30 -21.22 -4.78
C SER A 371 3.95 -20.92 -5.44
N ALA A 372 2.89 -20.76 -4.66
CA ALA A 372 1.56 -20.43 -5.18
C ALA A 372 1.50 -19.00 -5.74
N ILE A 373 2.27 -18.04 -5.17
CA ILE A 373 2.43 -16.70 -5.74
C ILE A 373 3.02 -16.81 -7.14
N HIS A 374 4.12 -17.55 -7.29
CA HIS A 374 4.80 -17.73 -8.57
C HIS A 374 3.92 -18.35 -9.64
N GLU A 375 3.21 -19.42 -9.29
CA GLU A 375 2.28 -20.09 -10.21
C GLU A 375 1.18 -19.13 -10.67
N GLN A 376 0.51 -18.46 -9.72
CA GLN A 376 -0.64 -17.60 -10.05
C GLN A 376 -0.23 -16.37 -10.84
N VAL A 377 0.88 -15.73 -10.47
CA VAL A 377 1.40 -14.57 -11.20
C VAL A 377 1.84 -14.95 -12.60
N GLY A 378 2.55 -16.08 -12.77
CA GLY A 378 3.00 -16.56 -14.08
C GLY A 378 1.85 -16.83 -15.04
N LYS A 379 0.88 -17.67 -14.64
CA LYS A 379 -0.31 -17.99 -15.45
C LYS A 379 -1.16 -16.75 -15.76
N GLY A 380 -1.30 -15.85 -14.78
CA GLY A 380 -2.07 -14.62 -14.96
C GLY A 380 -1.41 -13.65 -15.95
N GLN A 381 -0.08 -13.50 -15.88
CA GLN A 381 0.67 -12.65 -16.82
C GLN A 381 0.65 -13.21 -18.24
N GLU A 382 0.75 -14.53 -18.41
CA GLU A 382 0.58 -15.19 -19.71
C GLU A 382 -0.79 -14.85 -20.35
N LYS A 383 -1.87 -14.96 -19.57
CA LYS A 383 -3.24 -14.63 -20.02
C LYS A 383 -3.42 -13.15 -20.34
N LEU A 384 -2.68 -12.26 -19.68
CA LEU A 384 -2.71 -10.81 -19.90
C LEU A 384 -1.67 -10.31 -20.92
N LYS A 385 -0.87 -11.23 -21.49
CA LYS A 385 0.26 -10.90 -22.39
C LYS A 385 1.29 -9.95 -21.75
N GLY A 386 1.43 -9.99 -20.44
CA GLY A 386 2.53 -9.32 -19.75
C GLY A 386 3.62 -10.32 -19.37
N ASN A 387 4.53 -9.90 -18.50
CA ASN A 387 5.74 -10.64 -18.19
C ASN A 387 5.92 -10.84 -16.67
N ARG A 388 6.77 -11.81 -16.31
CA ARG A 388 7.20 -12.06 -14.94
C ARG A 388 8.72 -12.01 -14.86
N ALA A 389 9.22 -11.47 -13.76
CA ALA A 389 10.59 -11.66 -13.32
C ALA A 389 10.60 -12.18 -11.87
N THR A 390 11.66 -12.85 -11.45
CA THR A 390 11.81 -13.41 -10.10
C THR A 390 13.20 -13.11 -9.55
N THR A 391 13.28 -12.13 -8.66
CA THR A 391 14.50 -11.74 -7.95
C THR A 391 14.36 -12.03 -6.45
N PRO A 392 14.54 -13.27 -5.99
CA PRO A 392 14.31 -13.65 -4.60
C PRO A 392 15.36 -13.08 -3.65
N PHE A 393 14.89 -12.52 -2.53
CA PHE A 393 15.74 -11.82 -1.55
C PHE A 393 16.09 -12.66 -0.30
N ASN A 394 15.34 -13.73 -0.03
CA ASN A 394 15.58 -14.56 1.15
C ASN A 394 16.73 -15.57 0.93
N ILE A 395 17.08 -16.34 1.97
CA ILE A 395 18.16 -17.34 1.90
C ILE A 395 17.90 -18.45 0.87
N TRP A 396 16.62 -18.74 0.56
CA TRP A 396 16.23 -19.74 -0.43
C TRP A 396 16.54 -19.32 -1.86
N ARG A 397 16.97 -18.07 -2.10
CA ARG A 397 17.54 -17.65 -3.39
C ARG A 397 18.72 -18.52 -3.82
N LEU A 398 19.52 -19.01 -2.86
CA LEU A 398 20.70 -19.83 -3.15
C LEU A 398 20.36 -21.18 -3.80
N VAL A 399 19.11 -21.61 -3.70
CA VAL A 399 18.61 -22.86 -4.30
C VAL A 399 17.48 -22.60 -5.32
N SER A 400 17.14 -21.34 -5.56
CA SER A 400 16.14 -20.96 -6.56
C SER A 400 16.82 -20.60 -7.87
N ARG A 401 16.28 -21.04 -9.00
CA ARG A 401 16.63 -20.45 -10.28
C ARG A 401 15.88 -19.12 -10.42
N ASN A 402 16.60 -18.05 -10.73
CA ASN A 402 16.00 -16.79 -11.12
C ASN A 402 15.27 -16.99 -12.46
N ASP A 403 14.06 -16.46 -12.57
CA ASP A 403 13.36 -16.30 -13.84
C ASP A 403 13.50 -14.83 -14.24
N ASN A 404 14.41 -14.55 -15.18
CA ASN A 404 14.68 -13.20 -15.65
C ASN A 404 14.02 -12.91 -17.01
N THR A 405 13.15 -13.79 -17.51
CA THR A 405 12.59 -13.70 -18.88
C THR A 405 11.90 -12.36 -19.14
N GLY A 406 11.12 -11.86 -18.18
CA GLY A 406 10.48 -10.55 -18.28
C GLY A 406 11.46 -9.36 -18.28
N PHE A 407 12.60 -9.48 -17.60
CA PHE A 407 13.67 -8.48 -17.64
C PHE A 407 14.48 -8.56 -18.94
N GLU A 408 14.79 -9.76 -19.41
CA GLU A 408 15.46 -9.97 -20.69
C GLU A 408 14.68 -9.37 -21.86
N LYS A 409 13.33 -9.45 -21.83
CA LYS A 409 12.49 -8.78 -22.83
C LYS A 409 12.70 -7.25 -22.81
N ILE A 410 12.63 -6.62 -21.63
CA ILE A 410 12.83 -5.16 -21.51
C ILE A 410 14.23 -4.78 -22.03
N LEU A 411 15.27 -5.52 -21.63
CA LEU A 411 16.64 -5.25 -22.09
C LEU A 411 16.79 -5.45 -23.60
N SER A 412 16.12 -6.46 -24.17
CA SER A 412 16.08 -6.65 -25.62
C SER A 412 15.38 -5.50 -26.34
N ASP A 413 14.28 -4.97 -25.78
CA ASP A 413 13.58 -3.80 -26.31
C ASP A 413 14.50 -2.56 -26.30
N VAL A 414 15.26 -2.34 -25.22
CA VAL A 414 16.32 -1.31 -25.17
C VAL A 414 17.42 -1.57 -26.19
N GLY A 415 17.77 -2.83 -26.44
CA GLY A 415 18.73 -3.21 -27.47
C GLY A 415 18.26 -2.85 -28.88
N ILE A 416 16.98 -3.07 -29.19
CA ILE A 416 16.36 -2.67 -30.46
C ILE A 416 16.40 -1.15 -30.62
N ILE A 417 16.05 -0.41 -29.56
CA ILE A 417 16.15 1.05 -29.51
C ILE A 417 17.58 1.50 -29.79
N SER A 418 18.55 0.97 -29.04
CA SER A 418 19.98 1.26 -29.21
C SER A 418 20.45 1.02 -30.65
N ASN A 419 20.03 -0.08 -31.27
CA ASN A 419 20.39 -0.41 -32.65
C ASN A 419 19.87 0.64 -33.64
N SER A 420 18.63 1.12 -33.45
CA SER A 420 18.00 2.12 -34.32
C SER A 420 18.71 3.48 -34.29
N ILE A 421 19.41 3.80 -33.20
CA ILE A 421 20.18 5.03 -33.02
C ILE A 421 21.69 4.82 -33.21
N GLY A 422 22.10 3.70 -33.83
CA GLY A 422 23.50 3.44 -34.20
C GLY A 422 24.39 2.89 -33.09
N LEU A 423 23.86 2.55 -31.92
CA LEU A 423 24.61 2.01 -30.78
C LEU A 423 24.75 0.49 -30.86
N LEU A 424 25.45 0.01 -31.90
CA LEU A 424 25.49 -1.41 -32.29
C LEU A 424 26.09 -2.35 -31.24
N ASP A 425 27.18 -1.96 -30.55
CA ASP A 425 27.82 -2.81 -29.54
C ASP A 425 26.94 -2.95 -28.30
N ILE A 426 26.34 -1.84 -27.86
CA ILE A 426 25.37 -1.82 -26.76
C ILE A 426 24.15 -2.68 -27.13
N ALA A 427 23.58 -2.48 -28.32
CA ALA A 427 22.45 -3.27 -28.80
C ALA A 427 22.74 -4.77 -28.80
N LYS A 428 23.91 -5.17 -29.30
CA LYS A 428 24.35 -6.58 -29.32
C LYS A 428 24.49 -7.15 -27.92
N PHE A 429 25.06 -6.40 -26.98
CA PHE A 429 25.19 -6.86 -25.60
C PHE A 429 23.83 -7.02 -24.91
N LEU A 430 22.94 -6.03 -25.02
CA LEU A 430 21.62 -6.08 -24.38
C LEU A 430 20.75 -7.24 -24.92
N THR A 431 20.81 -7.50 -26.23
CA THR A 431 20.06 -8.60 -26.86
C THR A 431 20.68 -9.97 -26.60
N THR A 432 22.00 -10.12 -26.70
CA THR A 432 22.67 -11.45 -26.70
C THR A 432 23.44 -11.78 -25.43
N GLY A 433 23.75 -10.80 -24.58
CA GLY A 433 24.65 -10.94 -23.44
C GLY A 433 26.14 -11.05 -23.80
N LYS A 434 26.52 -10.86 -25.08
CA LYS A 434 27.91 -10.97 -25.56
C LYS A 434 28.56 -9.60 -25.79
N ASN A 435 29.88 -9.55 -25.68
CA ASN A 435 30.70 -8.35 -25.93
C ASN A 435 30.48 -7.19 -24.93
N GLU A 436 30.33 -7.48 -23.64
CA GLU A 436 30.13 -6.44 -22.60
C GLU A 436 31.19 -5.33 -22.66
N GLN A 437 32.46 -5.68 -22.83
CA GLN A 437 33.54 -4.70 -22.88
C GLN A 437 33.34 -3.69 -24.02
N ALA A 438 32.99 -4.15 -25.22
CA ALA A 438 32.73 -3.28 -26.36
C ALA A 438 31.54 -2.34 -26.11
N ALA A 439 30.47 -2.84 -25.46
CA ALA A 439 29.32 -2.03 -25.08
C ALA A 439 29.72 -0.92 -24.08
N ARG A 440 30.54 -1.24 -23.07
CA ARG A 440 31.05 -0.26 -22.10
C ARG A 440 31.99 0.77 -22.75
N GLU A 441 32.88 0.34 -23.64
CA GLU A 441 33.73 1.24 -24.41
C GLU A 441 32.90 2.17 -25.31
N GLN A 442 31.84 1.65 -25.96
CA GLN A 442 30.92 2.47 -26.73
C GLN A 442 30.21 3.51 -25.84
N LEU A 443 29.71 3.13 -24.67
CA LEU A 443 29.09 4.07 -23.72
C LEU A 443 30.05 5.20 -23.33
N VAL A 444 31.32 4.88 -23.04
CA VAL A 444 32.35 5.88 -22.72
C VAL A 444 32.60 6.82 -23.90
N ARG A 445 32.69 6.30 -25.14
CA ARG A 445 32.83 7.14 -26.35
C ARG A 445 31.66 8.11 -26.49
N GLN A 446 30.42 7.63 -26.35
CA GLN A 446 29.23 8.49 -26.46
C GLN A 446 29.19 9.59 -25.39
N LYS A 447 29.68 9.29 -24.18
CA LYS A 447 29.84 10.31 -23.13
C LYS A 447 30.81 11.42 -23.51
N VAL A 448 31.89 11.11 -24.22
CA VAL A 448 32.86 12.10 -24.72
C VAL A 448 32.28 12.89 -25.90
N GLU A 449 31.46 12.23 -26.74
CA GLU A 449 30.79 12.82 -27.90
C GLU A 449 29.61 13.74 -27.52
N GLY A 450 29.29 13.87 -26.23
CA GLY A 450 28.26 14.80 -25.75
C GLY A 450 26.83 14.30 -25.91
N TYR A 451 26.62 12.97 -25.92
CA TYR A 451 25.27 12.40 -25.86
C TYR A 451 24.50 12.91 -24.63
N GLU A 452 23.18 12.95 -24.77
CA GLU A 452 22.24 13.34 -23.71
C GLU A 452 22.51 12.54 -22.41
N PRO A 453 22.81 13.21 -21.28
CA PRO A 453 23.20 12.54 -20.03
C PRO A 453 22.18 11.50 -19.55
N GLU A 454 20.88 11.82 -19.63
CA GLU A 454 19.79 10.93 -19.20
C GLU A 454 19.73 9.64 -20.02
N ALA A 455 20.04 9.73 -21.32
CA ALA A 455 20.10 8.56 -22.20
C ALA A 455 21.32 7.69 -21.85
N LEU A 456 22.48 8.31 -21.57
CA LEU A 456 23.68 7.59 -21.16
C LEU A 456 23.51 6.87 -19.82
N GLU A 457 22.90 7.53 -18.83
CA GLU A 457 22.57 6.91 -17.55
C GLU A 457 21.65 5.70 -17.73
N ALA A 458 20.59 5.85 -18.53
CA ALA A 458 19.68 4.75 -18.83
C ALA A 458 20.37 3.55 -19.52
N LEU A 459 21.32 3.81 -20.43
CA LEU A 459 22.13 2.76 -21.05
C LEU A 459 23.12 2.12 -20.08
N GLU A 460 23.72 2.90 -19.15
CA GLU A 460 24.58 2.38 -18.09
C GLU A 460 23.80 1.39 -17.20
N HIS A 461 22.59 1.77 -16.76
CA HIS A 461 21.69 0.88 -16.01
C HIS A 461 21.32 -0.38 -16.81
N ALA A 462 21.00 -0.25 -18.10
CA ALA A 462 20.67 -1.39 -18.94
C ALA A 462 21.83 -2.37 -19.10
N ILE A 463 23.06 -1.85 -19.30
CA ILE A 463 24.28 -2.66 -19.37
C ILE A 463 24.54 -3.36 -18.02
N ASN A 464 24.40 -2.65 -16.90
CA ASN A 464 24.60 -3.22 -15.57
C ASN A 464 23.55 -4.29 -15.25
N ALA A 465 22.27 -4.04 -15.55
CA ALA A 465 21.21 -5.03 -15.42
C ALA A 465 21.50 -6.27 -16.28
N LYS A 466 21.89 -6.10 -17.55
CA LYS A 466 22.23 -7.23 -18.43
C LYS A 466 23.39 -8.04 -17.88
N HIS A 467 24.46 -7.37 -17.42
CA HIS A 467 25.56 -8.04 -16.74
C HIS A 467 25.05 -8.90 -15.57
N LEU A 468 24.26 -8.33 -14.67
CA LEU A 468 23.70 -9.03 -13.52
C LEU A 468 22.80 -10.21 -13.93
N THR A 469 21.98 -10.08 -14.99
CA THR A 469 21.19 -11.23 -15.49
C THR A 469 22.07 -12.40 -15.95
N THR A 470 23.26 -12.11 -16.50
CA THR A 470 24.20 -13.14 -16.99
C THR A 470 25.12 -13.70 -15.89
N THR A 471 25.34 -12.96 -14.79
CA THR A 471 26.30 -13.33 -13.73
C THR A 471 25.68 -13.70 -12.39
N SER A 472 24.39 -13.42 -12.15
CA SER A 472 23.65 -13.62 -10.88
C SER A 472 23.47 -15.08 -10.40
N HIS A 473 24.16 -16.05 -11.01
CA HIS A 473 24.03 -17.48 -10.70
C HIS A 473 25.11 -18.05 -9.76
N LEU A 474 26.00 -17.22 -9.22
CA LEU A 474 27.07 -17.71 -8.35
C LEU A 474 26.55 -17.94 -6.93
N PHE A 475 26.56 -19.20 -6.48
CA PHE A 475 26.15 -19.73 -5.16
C PHE A 475 26.79 -19.08 -3.92
N ARG A 476 27.52 -17.96 -4.06
CA ARG A 476 28.28 -17.29 -3.01
C ARG A 476 28.22 -15.77 -3.11
N ASP A 477 27.14 -15.20 -3.63
CA ASP A 477 27.00 -13.75 -3.71
C ASP A 477 26.72 -13.14 -2.31
N PRO A 478 27.70 -12.45 -1.70
CA PRO A 478 27.50 -11.84 -0.39
C PRO A 478 26.57 -10.63 -0.47
N ASN A 479 26.46 -9.97 -1.63
CA ASN A 479 25.76 -8.69 -1.79
C ASN A 479 24.37 -8.82 -2.41
N ASN A 480 23.89 -10.05 -2.66
CA ASN A 480 22.58 -10.34 -3.22
C ASN A 480 22.29 -9.54 -4.51
N SER A 481 22.94 -9.91 -5.60
CA SER A 481 22.77 -9.37 -6.96
C SER A 481 21.32 -9.29 -7.44
N ASN A 482 20.40 -10.05 -6.84
CA ASN A 482 18.97 -9.92 -7.11
C ASN A 482 18.40 -8.55 -6.69
N LEU A 483 18.88 -7.99 -5.57
CA LEU A 483 18.54 -6.62 -5.15
C LEU A 483 19.07 -5.63 -6.19
N ALA A 484 20.37 -5.72 -6.50
CA ALA A 484 20.98 -4.84 -7.49
C ALA A 484 20.26 -4.93 -8.86
N LEU A 485 19.98 -6.14 -9.35
CA LEU A 485 19.30 -6.37 -10.61
C LEU A 485 17.90 -5.76 -10.63
N SER A 486 17.12 -5.97 -9.56
CA SER A 486 15.79 -5.37 -9.45
C SER A 486 15.88 -3.84 -9.50
N THR A 487 16.82 -3.24 -8.76
CA THR A 487 17.01 -1.79 -8.75
C THR A 487 17.43 -1.25 -10.13
N GLU A 488 18.40 -1.88 -10.80
CA GLU A 488 18.82 -1.46 -12.15
C GLU A 488 17.66 -1.58 -13.16
N MET A 489 16.86 -2.64 -13.09
CA MET A 489 15.72 -2.82 -13.99
C MET A 489 14.60 -1.80 -13.75
N ASN A 490 14.38 -1.38 -12.51
CA ASN A 490 13.47 -0.28 -12.21
C ASN A 490 13.98 1.06 -12.77
N ALA A 491 15.28 1.32 -12.70
CA ALA A 491 15.88 2.51 -13.32
C ALA A 491 15.73 2.49 -14.85
N VAL A 492 16.02 1.36 -15.51
CA VAL A 492 15.78 1.18 -16.96
C VAL A 492 14.31 1.42 -17.32
N ALA A 493 13.38 0.82 -16.57
CA ALA A 493 11.96 1.00 -16.81
C ALA A 493 11.54 2.47 -16.64
N PHE A 494 12.00 3.15 -15.59
CA PHE A 494 11.77 4.57 -15.36
C PHE A 494 12.24 5.43 -16.54
N SER A 495 13.47 5.23 -17.02
CA SER A 495 14.04 5.98 -18.13
C SER A 495 13.27 5.78 -19.45
N LEU A 496 12.75 4.57 -19.69
CA LEU A 496 11.89 4.27 -20.84
C LEU A 496 10.52 4.96 -20.73
N LEU A 497 9.96 5.09 -19.53
CA LEU A 497 8.69 5.79 -19.32
C LEU A 497 8.83 7.31 -19.55
N HIS A 498 9.96 7.90 -19.15
CA HIS A 498 10.21 9.34 -19.18
C HIS A 498 10.88 9.83 -20.48
N GLY A 499 10.98 8.97 -21.49
CA GLY A 499 11.41 9.40 -22.82
C GLY A 499 12.92 9.42 -23.05
N ALA A 500 13.75 9.16 -22.03
CA ALA A 500 15.20 9.35 -22.12
C ALA A 500 15.85 8.56 -23.28
N LEU A 501 15.32 7.37 -23.57
CA LEU A 501 15.83 6.48 -24.63
C LEU A 501 14.98 6.44 -25.91
N ASN A 502 13.76 6.99 -25.88
CA ASN A 502 12.77 6.87 -26.96
C ASN A 502 12.19 8.22 -27.41
N LYS A 503 12.94 9.32 -27.26
CA LYS A 503 12.59 10.65 -27.80
C LYS A 503 12.18 10.62 -29.30
N PRO A 504 12.81 9.81 -30.20
CA PRO A 504 12.37 9.70 -31.59
C PRO A 504 10.96 9.11 -31.74
N ALA A 505 10.08 9.79 -32.48
CA ALA A 505 8.66 9.43 -32.62
C ALA A 505 8.38 8.00 -33.12
N ASP A 506 9.28 7.43 -33.92
CA ASP A 506 9.13 6.06 -34.45
C ASP A 506 9.42 4.96 -33.42
N LEU A 507 10.10 5.28 -32.32
CA LEU A 507 10.43 4.32 -31.25
C LEU A 507 9.30 4.16 -30.22
N ASN A 508 8.29 5.03 -30.27
CA ASN A 508 7.06 4.91 -29.47
C ASN A 508 6.19 3.69 -29.86
N LYS A 509 6.53 2.97 -30.93
CA LYS A 509 5.84 1.74 -31.39
C LYS A 509 6.31 0.48 -30.66
N ILE A 510 7.42 0.54 -29.92
CA ILE A 510 7.91 -0.62 -29.15
C ILE A 510 7.02 -0.78 -27.91
N PRO A 511 6.41 -1.96 -27.68
CA PRO A 511 5.55 -2.20 -26.54
C PRO A 511 6.40 -2.26 -25.27
N LEU A 512 6.60 -1.10 -24.64
CA LEU A 512 7.33 -0.96 -23.40
C LEU A 512 6.57 -1.60 -22.24
N SER A 513 7.32 -2.23 -21.34
CA SER A 513 6.77 -2.87 -20.14
C SER A 513 7.17 -2.08 -18.91
N GLU A 514 6.20 -1.81 -18.04
CA GLU A 514 6.44 -1.17 -16.75
C GLU A 514 6.70 -2.24 -15.67
N VAL A 515 7.71 -2.02 -14.82
CA VAL A 515 8.06 -2.96 -13.76
C VAL A 515 7.18 -2.70 -12.53
N VAL A 516 6.56 -3.75 -12.01
CA VAL A 516 5.82 -3.73 -10.75
C VAL A 516 6.51 -4.64 -9.75
N VAL A 517 6.96 -4.09 -8.63
CA VAL A 517 7.67 -4.84 -7.59
C VAL A 517 6.67 -5.45 -6.60
N GLN A 518 6.78 -6.75 -6.36
CA GLN A 518 5.92 -7.45 -5.41
C GLN A 518 6.68 -8.37 -4.48
N CYS A 519 6.30 -8.33 -3.21
CA CYS A 519 6.50 -9.44 -2.30
C CYS A 519 5.15 -9.87 -1.71
N ALA A 520 5.12 -10.97 -0.96
CA ALA A 520 3.87 -11.48 -0.37
C ALA A 520 3.04 -10.39 0.35
N SER A 521 3.70 -9.49 1.10
CA SER A 521 3.05 -8.41 1.83
C SER A 521 3.09 -7.05 1.12
N GLY A 522 4.03 -6.85 0.20
CA GLY A 522 4.35 -5.52 -0.34
C GLY A 522 5.06 -4.60 0.66
N LYS A 523 5.53 -5.12 1.82
CA LYS A 523 6.13 -4.32 2.90
C LYS A 523 7.59 -4.65 3.15
N ASP A 524 7.90 -5.93 3.31
CA ASP A 524 9.20 -6.37 3.82
C ASP A 524 10.31 -6.28 2.76
N ARG A 525 10.36 -7.23 1.83
CA ARG A 525 11.35 -7.26 0.74
C ARG A 525 11.13 -6.11 -0.24
N THR A 526 9.87 -5.77 -0.48
CA THR A 526 9.48 -4.61 -1.29
C THR A 526 9.99 -3.31 -0.67
N GLY A 527 9.84 -3.12 0.65
CA GLY A 527 10.35 -1.94 1.34
C GLY A 527 11.87 -1.81 1.24
N LEU A 528 12.61 -2.92 1.33
CA LEU A 528 14.06 -2.91 1.10
C LEU A 528 14.41 -2.47 -0.32
N GLU A 529 13.82 -3.11 -1.34
CA GLU A 529 14.02 -2.76 -2.76
C GLU A 529 13.78 -1.28 -3.02
N LEU A 530 12.65 -0.77 -2.54
CA LEU A 530 12.27 0.62 -2.73
C LEU A 530 13.18 1.60 -2.00
N THR A 531 13.74 1.20 -0.85
CA THR A 531 14.72 2.01 -0.13
C THR A 531 16.05 2.06 -0.90
N ASP A 532 16.52 0.90 -1.41
CA ASP A 532 17.74 0.80 -2.24
C ASP A 532 17.60 1.63 -3.53
N GLN A 533 16.44 1.58 -4.18
CA GLN A 533 16.17 2.38 -5.36
C GLN A 533 16.23 3.89 -5.08
N SER A 534 15.53 4.36 -4.05
CA SER A 534 15.63 5.77 -3.62
C SER A 534 17.08 6.16 -3.32
N PHE A 535 17.82 5.28 -2.64
CA PHE A 535 19.20 5.51 -2.26
C PHE A 535 20.12 5.64 -3.48
N LYS A 536 20.04 4.72 -4.44
CA LYS A 536 20.85 4.77 -5.68
C LYS A 536 20.53 6.00 -6.52
N ALA A 537 19.25 6.25 -6.80
CA ALA A 537 18.81 7.42 -7.56
C ALA A 537 19.28 8.73 -6.91
N THR A 538 19.31 8.76 -5.58
CA THR A 538 19.83 9.90 -4.81
C THR A 538 21.33 10.06 -4.94
N ASN A 539 22.10 8.97 -4.80
CA ASN A 539 23.55 9.02 -4.94
C ASN A 539 24.00 9.47 -6.33
N GLU A 540 23.28 9.06 -7.37
CA GLU A 540 23.55 9.46 -8.75
C GLU A 540 23.26 10.95 -8.95
N ALA A 541 22.06 11.40 -8.58
CA ALA A 541 21.67 12.80 -8.72
C ALA A 541 22.54 13.77 -7.90
N LEU A 542 22.99 13.35 -6.72
CA LEU A 542 23.88 14.11 -5.84
C LEU A 542 25.37 13.93 -6.17
N GLN A 543 25.68 13.21 -7.26
CA GLN A 543 27.04 12.99 -7.79
C GLN A 543 28.02 12.33 -6.80
N LEU A 544 27.53 11.39 -5.98
CA LEU A 544 28.28 10.79 -4.88
C LEU A 544 29.15 9.59 -5.29
N LYS A 545 29.42 9.39 -6.59
CA LYS A 545 30.26 8.28 -7.08
C LYS A 545 31.66 8.39 -6.46
N GLY A 546 32.09 7.34 -5.75
CA GLY A 546 33.38 7.32 -5.02
C GLY A 546 33.40 8.07 -3.68
N LYS A 547 32.26 8.60 -3.22
CA LYS A 547 32.12 9.33 -1.94
C LYS A 547 31.43 8.48 -0.86
N GLN A 548 31.95 7.27 -0.61
CA GLN A 548 31.33 6.26 0.25
C GLN A 548 30.89 6.78 1.63
N GLY A 549 31.71 7.60 2.30
CA GLY A 549 31.37 8.19 3.59
C GLY A 549 30.11 9.07 3.54
N GLN A 550 29.97 9.91 2.50
CA GLN A 550 28.80 10.77 2.33
C GLN A 550 27.55 9.97 1.94
N GLN A 551 27.71 8.92 1.12
CA GLN A 551 26.62 8.00 0.79
C GLN A 551 26.07 7.34 2.06
N ILE A 552 26.93 6.91 2.99
CA ILE A 552 26.51 6.32 4.26
C ILE A 552 25.74 7.31 5.13
N GLU A 553 26.21 8.55 5.27
CA GLU A 553 25.52 9.57 6.07
C GLU A 553 24.15 9.94 5.47
N ASN A 554 24.06 10.01 4.15
CA ASN A 554 22.80 10.22 3.45
C ASN A 554 21.83 9.05 3.67
N LEU A 555 22.32 7.80 3.60
CA LEU A 555 21.53 6.60 3.88
C LEU A 555 20.99 6.57 5.30
N LYS A 556 21.81 6.93 6.31
CA LYS A 556 21.34 7.07 7.70
C LYS A 556 20.17 8.05 7.81
N THR A 557 20.28 9.17 7.10
CA THR A 557 19.24 10.21 7.07
C THR A 557 17.95 9.70 6.41
N GLN A 558 18.06 8.97 5.29
CA GLN A 558 16.92 8.32 4.64
C GLN A 558 16.24 7.30 5.56
N VAL A 559 17.01 6.39 6.15
CA VAL A 559 16.50 5.36 7.08
C VAL A 559 15.87 5.99 8.32
N LYS A 560 16.46 7.08 8.85
CA LYS A 560 15.93 7.84 9.98
C LYS A 560 14.65 8.60 9.65
N GLY A 561 14.50 9.10 8.42
CA GLY A 561 13.24 9.67 7.93
C GLY A 561 12.07 8.68 7.99
N GLY A 562 12.36 7.38 8.04
CA GLY A 562 11.40 6.37 8.47
C GLY A 562 10.28 6.10 7.48
N HIS A 563 10.44 6.47 6.21
CA HIS A 563 9.38 6.37 5.20
C HIS A 563 8.92 4.93 4.99
N THR A 564 9.86 4.02 4.71
CA THR A 564 9.58 2.59 4.54
C THR A 564 8.97 1.98 5.80
N GLN A 565 9.44 2.36 6.98
CA GLN A 565 8.93 1.86 8.25
C GLN A 565 7.49 2.33 8.50
N PHE A 566 7.16 3.58 8.14
CA PHE A 566 5.80 4.12 8.22
C PHE A 566 4.85 3.42 7.25
N MET A 567 5.27 3.24 5.98
CA MET A 567 4.46 2.56 4.96
C MET A 567 4.15 1.09 5.30
N ALA A 568 4.97 0.43 6.13
CA ALA A 568 4.65 -0.90 6.64
C ALA A 568 3.45 -0.93 7.61
N SER A 569 3.14 0.20 8.24
CA SER A 569 2.02 0.41 9.18
C SER A 569 0.79 1.07 8.51
N ALA A 570 1.03 2.03 7.62
CA ALA A 570 0.01 2.89 7.05
C ALA A 570 -0.83 2.21 5.94
N ASN A 571 -2.03 2.73 5.70
CA ASN A 571 -2.92 2.34 4.60
C ASN A 571 -3.15 0.81 4.52
N GLY A 572 -2.67 0.17 3.45
CA GLY A 572 -2.74 -1.28 3.22
C GLY A 572 -1.75 -2.10 4.04
N GLY A 573 -0.94 -1.45 4.88
CA GLY A 573 -0.03 -2.04 5.86
C GLY A 573 -0.75 -2.71 7.03
N THR A 574 -0.02 -3.02 8.10
CA THR A 574 -0.66 -3.52 9.33
C THR A 574 -0.43 -2.49 10.42
N ARG A 575 -1.49 -1.87 10.94
CA ARG A 575 -1.39 -0.77 11.92
C ARG A 575 -0.49 -1.14 13.09
N GLY A 576 0.47 -0.25 13.38
CA GLY A 576 1.49 -0.39 14.41
C GLY A 576 2.58 -1.41 14.11
N ALA A 577 2.59 -2.07 12.95
CA ALA A 577 3.63 -3.02 12.53
C ALA A 577 4.66 -2.31 11.63
N HIS A 578 5.27 -1.27 12.17
CA HIS A 578 6.31 -0.49 11.51
C HIS A 578 7.56 -1.32 11.21
N GLY A 579 8.30 -0.89 10.20
CA GLY A 579 9.55 -1.51 9.79
C GLY A 579 9.38 -2.79 8.96
N ILE A 580 10.52 -3.38 8.62
CA ILE A 580 10.60 -4.64 7.87
C ILE A 580 11.07 -5.79 8.77
N LYS A 581 10.70 -7.02 8.42
CA LYS A 581 11.14 -8.19 9.20
C LYS A 581 12.63 -8.48 9.08
N LYS A 582 13.18 -9.01 10.18
CA LYS A 582 14.58 -9.43 10.32
C LYS A 582 15.02 -10.50 9.30
N ASP A 583 14.13 -11.37 8.82
CA ASP A 583 14.49 -12.37 7.79
C ASP A 583 14.84 -11.73 6.43
N THR A 584 14.52 -10.45 6.24
CA THR A 584 14.96 -9.64 5.10
C THR A 584 16.46 -9.33 5.15
N LEU A 585 17.15 -9.50 6.31
CA LEU A 585 18.61 -9.30 6.44
C LEU A 585 19.43 -10.12 5.45
N ALA A 586 18.96 -11.33 5.10
CA ALA A 586 19.65 -12.16 4.14
C ALA A 586 19.82 -11.47 2.78
N ALA A 587 19.02 -10.44 2.50
CA ALA A 587 19.02 -9.68 1.26
C ALA A 587 19.94 -8.46 1.27
N PHE A 588 20.44 -8.05 2.45
CA PHE A 588 21.17 -6.81 2.61
C PHE A 588 22.59 -6.95 2.02
N PRO A 589 23.13 -5.90 1.37
CA PRO A 589 24.55 -5.83 1.03
C PRO A 589 25.39 -6.00 2.30
N GLN A 590 26.50 -6.77 2.27
CA GLN A 590 27.23 -7.11 3.50
C GLN A 590 28.12 -5.98 4.03
N ASP A 591 28.59 -5.07 3.17
CA ASP A 591 29.50 -3.97 3.53
C ASP A 591 29.47 -2.91 2.43
N PRO A 592 29.48 -1.58 2.72
CA PRO A 592 29.44 -0.90 4.02
C PRO A 592 28.03 -0.50 4.49
N TYR A 593 27.00 -0.82 3.70
CA TYR A 593 25.68 -0.24 3.89
C TYR A 593 24.83 -1.02 4.92
N LYS A 594 25.21 -2.27 5.23
CA LYS A 594 24.43 -3.20 6.06
C LYS A 594 23.97 -2.57 7.38
N ASP A 595 24.92 -2.13 8.19
CA ASP A 595 24.70 -1.62 9.56
C ASP A 595 23.82 -0.36 9.55
N ASN A 596 23.83 0.39 8.45
CA ASN A 596 23.06 1.62 8.29
C ASN A 596 21.62 1.34 7.84
N ILE A 597 21.37 0.22 7.14
CA ILE A 597 20.05 -0.21 6.69
C ILE A 597 19.33 -1.04 7.77
N GLU A 598 20.04 -1.57 8.77
CA GLU A 598 19.40 -2.32 9.87
C GLU A 598 18.34 -1.49 10.62
N GLY A 599 18.44 -0.16 10.61
CA GLY A 599 17.41 0.76 11.13
C GLY A 599 16.04 0.69 10.41
N LEU A 600 15.94 0.02 9.25
CA LEU A 600 14.66 -0.32 8.64
C LEU A 600 13.88 -1.37 9.44
N GLN A 601 14.57 -2.15 10.28
CA GLN A 601 13.97 -3.22 11.04
C GLN A 601 13.38 -2.71 12.34
N GLN A 602 12.21 -3.24 12.67
CA GLN A 602 11.60 -3.04 13.97
C GLN A 602 10.95 -4.35 14.41
N ASN A 603 10.98 -4.62 15.72
CA ASN A 603 10.40 -5.82 16.30
C ASN A 603 8.87 -5.86 16.11
N THR A 604 8.26 -4.69 15.96
CA THR A 604 6.82 -4.48 15.70
C THR A 604 6.39 -5.09 14.36
N ALA A 605 7.25 -5.12 13.33
CA ALA A 605 6.99 -5.79 12.06
C ALA A 605 6.61 -7.28 12.23
N SER A 606 7.22 -7.95 13.21
CA SER A 606 6.95 -9.36 13.54
C SER A 606 5.71 -9.58 14.41
N HIS A 607 5.10 -8.49 14.89
CA HIS A 607 3.84 -8.48 15.63
C HIS A 607 2.63 -8.10 14.75
N ASN A 608 2.82 -8.09 13.42
CA ASN A 608 1.71 -7.94 12.47
C ASN A 608 0.66 -9.07 12.57
N LYS A 609 1.05 -10.24 13.09
CA LYS A 609 0.15 -11.34 13.45
C LYS A 609 -0.35 -11.14 14.88
N PHE A 610 -1.66 -11.32 15.09
CA PHE A 610 -2.25 -11.30 16.43
C PHE A 610 -1.76 -12.50 17.26
N LYS A 611 -0.92 -12.24 18.26
CA LYS A 611 -0.34 -13.26 19.15
C LYS A 611 -1.06 -13.23 20.50
N TYR A 612 -1.49 -14.38 20.97
CA TYR A 612 -2.14 -14.60 22.26
C TYR A 612 -1.82 -16.01 22.77
N GLU A 613 -2.08 -16.26 24.05
CA GLU A 613 -1.97 -17.59 24.64
C GLU A 613 -3.23 -18.39 24.36
N ASP A 614 -3.07 -19.38 23.50
CA ASP A 614 -4.13 -20.31 23.17
C ASP A 614 -4.14 -21.45 24.19
N ARG A 615 -4.79 -21.24 25.33
CA ARG A 615 -4.88 -22.22 26.43
C ARG A 615 -5.63 -23.52 26.03
N GLU A 616 -6.28 -23.54 24.87
CA GLU A 616 -6.99 -24.70 24.31
C GLU A 616 -6.14 -25.53 23.34
N LYS A 617 -4.94 -25.06 22.94
CA LYS A 617 -4.04 -25.89 22.14
C LYS A 617 -3.49 -27.01 23.01
N GLN A 618 -4.00 -28.22 22.77
CA GLN A 618 -3.30 -29.43 23.21
C GLN A 618 -1.82 -29.36 22.79
N PRO A 619 -0.88 -29.76 23.65
CA PRO A 619 0.55 -29.78 23.33
C PRO A 619 0.80 -30.45 21.98
N LEU A 620 1.78 -29.96 21.22
CA LEU A 620 2.12 -30.50 19.89
C LEU A 620 2.32 -32.03 19.94
N VAL A 621 2.87 -32.52 21.06
CA VAL A 621 3.05 -33.93 21.37
C VAL A 621 1.71 -34.66 21.45
N THR A 622 0.72 -34.14 22.16
CA THR A 622 -0.65 -34.71 22.24
C THR A 622 -1.34 -34.70 20.88
N LYS A 623 -1.10 -33.66 20.06
CA LYS A 623 -1.66 -33.57 18.70
C LYS A 623 -1.02 -34.58 17.73
N ILE A 624 0.27 -34.85 17.89
CA ILE A 624 0.99 -35.90 17.14
C ILE A 624 0.55 -37.29 17.62
N ILE A 625 0.44 -37.49 18.95
CA ILE A 625 -0.05 -38.74 19.55
C ILE A 625 -1.47 -39.05 19.10
N ASN A 626 -2.38 -38.08 19.09
CA ASN A 626 -3.75 -38.28 18.60
C ASN A 626 -3.79 -38.56 17.09
N LYS A 627 -2.90 -37.95 16.29
CA LYS A 627 -2.77 -38.28 14.86
C LYS A 627 -2.25 -39.70 14.62
N ILE A 628 -1.31 -40.15 15.45
CA ILE A 628 -0.76 -41.51 15.38
C ILE A 628 -1.83 -42.50 15.86
N LEU A 629 -2.52 -42.21 16.96
CA LEU A 629 -3.65 -43.00 17.45
C LEU A 629 -4.76 -43.10 16.40
N ASP A 630 -5.17 -42.00 15.76
CA ASP A 630 -6.17 -42.00 14.68
C ASP A 630 -5.72 -42.80 13.45
N ALA A 631 -4.43 -42.80 13.13
CA ALA A 631 -3.87 -43.58 12.03
C ALA A 631 -3.76 -45.08 12.36
N VAL A 632 -3.58 -45.43 13.63
CA VAL A 632 -3.41 -46.81 14.10
C VAL A 632 -4.74 -47.44 14.52
N THR A 633 -5.75 -46.64 14.88
CA THR A 633 -7.06 -47.14 15.38
C THR A 633 -8.18 -47.09 14.33
N LYS A 634 -7.98 -46.50 13.15
CA LYS A 634 -9.00 -46.55 12.08
C LYS A 634 -9.03 -47.95 11.44
N PRO A 635 -10.15 -48.69 11.53
CA PRO A 635 -10.38 -49.82 10.64
C PRO A 635 -10.58 -49.27 9.21
N PHE A 636 -10.12 -50.01 8.21
CA PHE A 636 -10.50 -49.78 6.82
C PHE A 636 -12.03 -49.84 6.70
N LYS A 637 -12.70 -48.68 6.71
CA LYS A 637 -14.11 -48.56 6.33
C LYS A 637 -14.17 -48.36 4.82
N THR A 638 -14.69 -49.36 4.13
CA THR A 638 -15.26 -49.26 2.78
C THR A 638 -16.34 -48.19 2.75
N ASN A 639 -16.36 -47.40 1.67
CA ASN A 639 -17.40 -46.43 1.35
C ASN A 639 -18.80 -47.05 1.52
N LYS A 640 -19.59 -46.48 2.43
CA LYS A 640 -21.05 -46.52 2.38
C LYS A 640 -21.57 -45.14 2.72
N ASP A 641 -22.49 -44.71 1.88
CA ASP A 641 -23.27 -43.48 1.99
C ASP A 641 -23.92 -43.39 3.37
N GLU A 642 -23.46 -42.44 4.18
CA GLU A 642 -24.21 -41.95 5.34
C GLU A 642 -24.70 -40.56 5.00
N GLU A 643 -25.95 -40.54 4.53
CA GLU A 643 -26.78 -39.36 4.39
C GLU A 643 -27.04 -38.80 5.80
N ILE A 644 -26.25 -37.79 6.18
CA ILE A 644 -26.46 -37.02 7.39
C ILE A 644 -27.71 -36.16 7.17
N THR A 645 -28.85 -36.57 7.73
CA THR A 645 -30.01 -35.69 7.89
C THR A 645 -29.63 -34.58 8.86
N SER A 646 -29.07 -33.50 8.28
CA SER A 646 -28.87 -32.23 8.95
C SER A 646 -30.26 -31.63 9.26
N PRO A 647 -30.44 -30.94 10.40
CA PRO A 647 -31.65 -30.16 10.61
C PRO A 647 -31.80 -29.21 9.41
N ALA A 648 -33.02 -29.08 8.88
CA ALA A 648 -33.32 -28.31 7.68
C ALA A 648 -32.63 -26.94 7.74
N THR A 649 -31.49 -26.83 7.07
CA THR A 649 -30.77 -25.58 6.92
C THR A 649 -31.61 -24.80 5.93
N GLU A 650 -32.28 -23.75 6.39
CA GLU A 650 -32.89 -22.77 5.49
C GLU A 650 -31.88 -22.47 4.40
N LYS A 651 -32.26 -22.73 3.14
CA LYS A 651 -31.39 -22.40 2.01
C LYS A 651 -31.02 -20.93 2.15
N PRO A 652 -29.72 -20.58 2.16
CA PRO A 652 -29.30 -19.20 2.33
C PRO A 652 -30.01 -18.33 1.28
N SER A 653 -30.59 -17.21 1.72
CA SER A 653 -31.21 -16.24 0.82
C SER A 653 -30.22 -15.82 -0.26
N ILE A 654 -30.70 -15.71 -1.50
CA ILE A 654 -29.90 -15.37 -2.67
C ILE A 654 -30.41 -14.04 -3.24
N ALA A 655 -29.53 -13.03 -3.26
CA ALA A 655 -29.77 -11.78 -3.95
C ALA A 655 -29.23 -11.86 -5.39
N LYS A 656 -30.07 -11.47 -6.35
CA LYS A 656 -29.72 -11.51 -7.79
C LYS A 656 -29.48 -10.11 -8.31
N PHE A 657 -28.34 -9.90 -8.97
CA PHE A 657 -27.96 -8.62 -9.56
C PHE A 657 -27.49 -8.78 -11.01
N SER A 658 -27.71 -7.73 -11.79
CA SER A 658 -27.07 -7.52 -13.10
C SER A 658 -26.27 -6.21 -13.11
N ASP A 659 -25.28 -6.10 -13.99
CA ASP A 659 -24.55 -4.86 -14.23
C ASP A 659 -25.48 -3.68 -14.56
N ILE A 660 -26.54 -3.92 -15.34
CA ILE A 660 -27.59 -2.92 -15.64
C ILE A 660 -28.28 -2.45 -14.34
N SER A 661 -28.70 -3.38 -13.48
CA SER A 661 -29.37 -3.03 -12.23
C SER A 661 -28.47 -2.23 -11.28
N LEU A 662 -27.19 -2.59 -11.19
CA LEU A 662 -26.22 -1.92 -10.32
C LEU A 662 -25.87 -0.52 -10.80
N LYS A 663 -25.70 -0.34 -12.12
CA LYS A 663 -25.46 0.98 -12.71
C LYS A 663 -26.64 1.92 -12.50
N LYS A 664 -27.87 1.40 -12.62
CA LYS A 664 -29.08 2.17 -12.34
C LYS A 664 -29.13 2.66 -10.89
N PHE A 665 -28.78 1.81 -9.91
CA PHE A 665 -28.71 2.23 -8.50
C PHE A 665 -27.71 3.38 -8.27
N GLU A 666 -26.53 3.32 -8.88
CA GLU A 666 -25.51 4.37 -8.73
C GLU A 666 -25.88 5.69 -9.45
N GLU A 667 -26.57 5.60 -10.59
CA GLU A 667 -27.11 6.76 -11.30
C GLU A 667 -28.21 7.46 -10.50
N GLU A 668 -29.13 6.70 -9.91
CA GLU A 668 -30.20 7.23 -9.04
C GLU A 668 -29.61 7.91 -7.80
N LYS A 669 -28.60 7.29 -7.16
CA LYS A 669 -27.89 7.89 -6.02
C LYS A 669 -27.18 9.20 -6.40
N SER A 670 -26.55 9.27 -7.57
CA SER A 670 -25.87 10.48 -8.04
C SER A 670 -26.86 11.62 -8.27
N LYS A 671 -28.02 11.34 -8.88
CA LYS A 671 -29.10 12.33 -9.06
C LYS A 671 -29.62 12.87 -7.73
N MET A 672 -29.88 11.99 -6.76
CA MET A 672 -30.31 12.41 -5.42
C MET A 672 -29.27 13.29 -4.71
N LYS A 673 -27.97 13.03 -4.88
CA LYS A 673 -26.91 13.88 -4.31
C LYS A 673 -26.83 15.25 -4.99
N GLU A 674 -27.11 15.33 -6.28
CA GLU A 674 -27.19 16.61 -7.01
C GLU A 674 -28.40 17.43 -6.58
N ASP A 675 -29.55 16.78 -6.35
CA ASP A 675 -30.79 17.41 -5.85
C ASP A 675 -30.67 17.93 -4.40
N ILE A 676 -29.72 17.41 -3.61
CA ILE A 676 -29.46 17.80 -2.22
C ILE A 676 -28.32 18.84 -2.09
N LYS A 677 -27.70 19.29 -3.20
CA LYS A 677 -26.82 20.49 -3.11
C LYS A 677 -27.67 21.65 -2.61
N PRO A 678 -27.26 22.38 -1.55
CA PRO A 678 -28.05 23.48 -1.02
C PRO A 678 -28.28 24.46 -2.16
N GLN A 679 -29.55 24.69 -2.49
CA GLN A 679 -29.94 25.82 -3.31
C GLN A 679 -29.29 27.05 -2.67
N THR A 680 -28.31 27.63 -3.36
CA THR A 680 -27.77 28.94 -3.02
C THR A 680 -28.95 29.84 -2.72
N HIS A 681 -28.94 30.50 -1.55
CA HIS A 681 -29.93 31.49 -1.14
C HIS A 681 -30.12 32.54 -2.24
N GLY A 682 -31.03 32.26 -3.17
CA GLY A 682 -31.66 33.22 -4.05
C GLY A 682 -32.89 33.72 -3.33
N GLU A 683 -32.89 35.01 -3.03
CA GLU A 683 -34.01 35.87 -2.63
C GLU A 683 -35.32 35.13 -2.32
N HIS A 684 -35.63 35.02 -1.02
CA HIS A 684 -36.99 34.73 -0.61
C HIS A 684 -37.95 35.75 -1.26
N PRO A 685 -38.99 35.32 -2.00
CA PRO A 685 -40.03 36.24 -2.41
C PRO A 685 -40.68 36.77 -1.13
N ARG A 686 -40.65 38.09 -0.95
CA ARG A 686 -41.32 38.74 0.18
C ARG A 686 -42.78 38.28 0.24
N PRO A 687 -43.30 37.91 1.41
CA PRO A 687 -44.69 37.48 1.51
C PRO A 687 -45.64 38.64 1.15
N LYS A 688 -46.58 38.40 0.23
CA LYS A 688 -47.61 39.34 -0.27
C LYS A 688 -48.72 39.68 0.75
N TRP A 689 -48.35 39.97 1.99
CA TRP A 689 -49.30 40.48 3.00
C TRP A 689 -48.80 41.77 3.67
N ALA A 690 -47.77 42.40 3.10
CA ALA A 690 -47.30 43.72 3.51
C ALA A 690 -47.78 44.86 2.57
N GLU A 691 -48.97 44.72 1.98
CA GLU A 691 -49.64 45.82 1.27
C GLU A 691 -51.11 45.88 1.71
N GLY A 692 -51.42 46.79 2.62
CA GLY A 692 -52.81 47.20 2.87
C GLY A 692 -53.10 47.69 4.29
N VAL A 693 -53.37 48.99 4.39
CA VAL A 693 -54.13 49.72 5.44
C VAL A 693 -53.35 49.98 6.76
N ILE A 694 -53.24 51.19 7.35
CA ILE A 694 -54.10 52.38 7.42
C ILE A 694 -53.30 53.69 7.56
N GLU A 695 -53.90 54.72 6.97
CA GLU A 695 -53.73 56.17 7.03
C GLU A 695 -53.50 56.89 8.39
N ARG A 696 -52.95 58.11 8.27
CA ARG A 696 -53.08 59.32 9.12
C ARG A 696 -52.36 59.37 10.48
N ARG A 697 -51.35 60.25 10.54
CA ARG A 697 -51.46 61.52 11.30
C ARG A 697 -50.42 62.54 10.82
N GLU A 698 -50.92 63.66 10.34
CA GLU A 698 -50.18 64.91 10.23
C GLU A 698 -49.76 65.39 11.63
N GLN A 699 -48.52 65.85 11.79
CA GLN A 699 -48.26 67.13 12.46
C GLN A 699 -46.86 67.66 12.15
N LYS A 700 -46.85 68.96 11.88
CA LYS A 700 -45.75 69.85 11.48
C LYS A 700 -44.68 69.98 12.57
N SER A 701 -43.41 70.17 12.17
CA SER A 701 -42.66 71.42 12.43
C SER A 701 -41.22 71.36 11.87
N THR A 702 -41.03 72.10 10.77
CA THR A 702 -39.95 73.07 10.47
C THR A 702 -38.63 73.10 11.26
N VAL A 703 -37.54 73.31 10.47
CA VAL A 703 -36.38 74.23 10.70
C VAL A 703 -35.28 73.64 11.61
N GLN A 704 -33.96 73.70 11.35
CA GLN A 704 -33.11 74.57 10.54
C GLN A 704 -31.77 73.89 10.22
N SER A 705 -31.20 74.26 9.08
CA SER A 705 -29.77 74.19 8.73
C SER A 705 -28.85 74.88 9.75
N GLN A 706 -27.62 74.38 9.95
CA GLN A 706 -26.34 75.07 9.66
C GLN A 706 -25.10 74.37 10.28
N PRO A 707 -23.88 74.69 9.82
CA PRO A 707 -22.78 73.72 9.63
C PRO A 707 -21.60 73.89 10.61
N GLN A 708 -20.65 72.95 10.46
CA GLN A 708 -19.20 73.02 10.72
C GLN A 708 -18.63 74.15 11.61
N ARG A 709 -17.79 73.76 12.57
CA ARG A 709 -16.34 74.12 12.64
C ARG A 709 -15.69 73.56 13.91
N GLY A 710 -14.42 73.20 13.80
CA GLY A 710 -13.53 72.83 14.91
C GLY A 710 -12.56 71.75 14.50
#